data_AF-A0A177HG53-F1
#
_entry.id   AF-A0A177HG53-F1
#
_cell.length_a   1.000
_cell.length_b   1.000
_cell.length_c   1.000
_cell.angle_alpha   90.00
_cell.angle_beta   90.00
_cell.angle_gamma   90.00
#
_symmetry.space_group_name_H-M   'P 1'
#
loop_
_entity.id
_entity.type
_entity.pdbx_description
1 polymer ?
#
loop_
_entity_poly.entity_id
_entity_poly.type
_entity_poly.pdbx_seq_one_letter_code
_entity_poly.pdbx_strand_id
1 'polypeptide(L)'
;MPGETALELLVHGVGGTTPEAMLDDPGTVRVTGDETAAVYRRIDDADAEQRPEDYRGKPVPEAYVWSNLTSGNGSRALWLLLLPFMVVNLAHWMRPTARNHTRHVRLYGMLVRLAGLTLTVLLVAAACEVALDLTAWQCAGTRACAEDRSWLGFLSPEVSGHGWWSQPGRRLALAAVAPAALTGLLWYLSHRTWSAYESQQPLPHQPDPEDDTSRTALGRPGFWYGRRLVARLRAAHTAAGLLTVAAAVGTSAARFDRQPGGPALLDVLGRALDATLVVGAGVVVWVVCRRGRTEHRTDEHLDKALIRWLPGGALVLLVLAVLYAGWSRPGWRSTGRLPGDATFGGITLVQGLLVIALAVVAHLLFQAAPDQRTAMRGLGGPAVAMLACALGGVMTGGVAQRVGDWLDGAGTPGAGGTIDGPPVLLTWQASVIPPLLVVLALVCGWLAVLTWRRTRRDIPTVTRDYPGEPADTARTLRIAGSRARAALTDRVPVVVGITSAVTLLLGAGALAGAWTAGKVPGEAAKGHGAFLAGTAETAQALGSWLISLGFILFVTWGRRAYRDASARRTIGILWDVGTFWPRAAHPFAPPCYAERAVPDLSWRMATWTRTTGGRLVISGHSQGSVLAAAAAWQLTPAVRKRVALLTYGSPLERLYGRWFPAHFGPAALTSLHREVDCWRNLYRATDPIGGPVRVHTAGAPQVDRDALKDPLAYGRTEQHPLPAPILGHSDYQADPAFAEERARLLARLRPGVPAQRPDAGHPEGADGGHEAAAGQEEAGARDGAGGGTATGDPHGRSGKSSG
;
A
#
# COMPACT_ATOMS: atom_id res chain seq x y z
N MET A 1 30.92 -36.59 4.55
CA MET A 1 29.85 -35.61 4.82
C MET A 1 28.57 -36.18 4.25
N PRO A 2 27.53 -36.47 5.05
CA PRO A 2 26.23 -36.88 4.52
C PRO A 2 25.76 -35.80 3.54
N GLY A 3 25.22 -36.20 2.38
CA GLY A 3 24.87 -35.24 1.32
C GLY A 3 23.90 -34.18 1.83
N GLU A 4 24.27 -32.91 1.70
CA GLU A 4 23.44 -31.77 2.11
C GLU A 4 22.07 -31.82 1.42
N THR A 5 21.01 -32.17 2.17
CA THR A 5 19.62 -32.13 1.69
C THR A 5 19.26 -30.71 1.29
N ALA A 6 18.82 -30.52 0.04
CA ALA A 6 18.40 -29.22 -0.46
C ALA A 6 16.92 -28.95 -0.15
N LEU A 7 16.54 -27.68 -0.02
CA LEU A 7 15.15 -27.23 0.13
C LEU A 7 14.71 -26.39 -1.07
N GLU A 8 13.48 -26.59 -1.52
CA GLU A 8 12.74 -25.64 -2.33
C GLU A 8 11.60 -25.05 -1.49
N LEU A 9 11.62 -23.74 -1.26
CA LEU A 9 10.56 -23.03 -0.56
C LEU A 9 9.71 -22.26 -1.56
N LEU A 10 8.51 -22.75 -1.83
CA LEU A 10 7.52 -22.16 -2.73
C LEU A 10 6.72 -21.10 -1.99
N VAL A 11 6.59 -19.93 -2.61
CA VAL A 11 5.82 -18.79 -2.10
C VAL A 11 4.83 -18.34 -3.18
N HIS A 12 3.54 -18.54 -2.92
CA HIS A 12 2.48 -18.25 -3.89
C HIS A 12 2.19 -16.74 -4.00
N GLY A 13 1.55 -16.34 -5.10
CA GLY A 13 1.02 -15.01 -5.33
C GLY A 13 -0.35 -14.75 -4.69
N VAL A 14 -1.02 -13.66 -5.07
CA VAL A 14 -2.38 -13.35 -4.61
C VAL A 14 -3.37 -14.39 -5.14
N GLY A 15 -4.34 -14.83 -4.33
CA GLY A 15 -5.49 -15.58 -4.85
C GLY A 15 -5.92 -16.82 -4.08
N GLY A 16 -5.31 -17.09 -2.92
CA GLY A 16 -5.74 -18.21 -2.07
C GLY A 16 -5.27 -19.58 -2.55
N THR A 17 -4.11 -19.66 -3.19
CA THR A 17 -3.52 -20.95 -3.59
C THR A 17 -3.38 -21.85 -2.37
N THR A 18 -3.84 -23.09 -2.50
CA THR A 18 -3.79 -24.08 -1.43
C THR A 18 -2.44 -24.78 -1.42
N PRO A 19 -2.01 -25.37 -0.29
CA PRO A 19 -0.75 -26.11 -0.26
C PRO A 19 -0.75 -27.28 -1.26
N GLU A 20 -1.91 -27.90 -1.53
CA GLU A 20 -2.03 -29.00 -2.50
C GLU A 20 -1.70 -28.52 -3.92
N ALA A 21 -2.21 -27.35 -4.31
CA ALA A 21 -1.93 -26.78 -5.63
C ALA A 21 -0.48 -26.27 -5.75
N MET A 22 0.17 -25.89 -4.64
CA MET A 22 1.58 -25.49 -4.66
C MET A 22 2.53 -26.68 -4.75
N LEU A 23 2.21 -27.77 -4.06
CA LEU A 23 3.04 -28.97 -3.98
C LEU A 23 2.70 -30.02 -5.03
N ASP A 24 1.63 -29.79 -5.81
CA ASP A 24 1.04 -30.72 -6.77
C ASP A 24 0.71 -32.09 -6.13
N ASP A 25 0.15 -32.05 -4.92
CA ASP A 25 -0.10 -33.23 -4.10
C ASP A 25 -1.33 -33.05 -3.19
N PRO A 26 -2.32 -33.96 -3.21
CA PRO A 26 -3.51 -33.85 -2.37
C PRO A 26 -3.23 -34.12 -0.88
N GLY A 27 -2.16 -34.85 -0.55
CA GLY A 27 -1.77 -35.23 0.80
C GLY A 27 -0.75 -34.25 1.37
N THR A 28 -1.22 -33.16 1.98
CA THR A 28 -0.33 -32.17 2.62
C THR A 28 -0.43 -32.20 4.14
N VAL A 29 0.69 -31.89 4.80
CA VAL A 29 0.79 -31.78 6.26
C VAL A 29 1.41 -30.44 6.65
N ARG A 30 0.87 -29.81 7.69
CA ARG A 30 1.42 -28.58 8.26
C ARG A 30 2.66 -28.92 9.10
N VAL A 31 3.82 -28.38 8.71
CA VAL A 31 5.10 -28.58 9.41
C VAL A 31 5.28 -27.55 10.53
N THR A 32 4.94 -26.28 10.27
CA THR A 32 5.06 -25.20 11.25
C THR A 32 4.12 -24.03 10.91
N GLY A 33 3.88 -23.14 11.86
CA GLY A 33 2.95 -22.01 11.76
C GLY A 33 1.58 -22.31 12.37
N ASP A 34 0.58 -21.53 11.98
CA ASP A 34 -0.79 -21.61 12.54
C ASP A 34 -1.86 -21.75 11.44
N GLU A 35 -3.12 -21.44 11.73
CA GLU A 35 -4.22 -21.49 10.75
C GLU A 35 -4.21 -20.32 9.75
N THR A 36 -3.45 -19.26 10.04
CA THR A 36 -3.41 -18.03 9.27
C THR A 36 -2.22 -17.98 8.31
N ALA A 37 -1.05 -18.42 8.75
CA ALA A 37 0.10 -18.61 7.88
C ALA A 37 0.97 -19.77 8.38
N ALA A 38 1.36 -20.65 7.45
CA ALA A 38 2.06 -21.88 7.78
C ALA A 38 2.88 -22.43 6.62
N VAL A 39 3.84 -23.29 6.96
CA VAL A 39 4.63 -24.07 6.02
C VAL A 39 4.06 -25.49 5.95
N TYR A 40 3.85 -25.96 4.73
CA TYR A 40 3.33 -27.28 4.42
C TYR A 40 4.33 -28.10 3.62
N ARG A 41 4.25 -29.42 3.78
CA ARG A 41 4.93 -30.42 2.95
C ARG A 41 3.93 -31.44 2.45
N ARG A 42 4.36 -32.24 1.47
CA ARG A 42 3.70 -33.50 1.13
C ARG A 42 3.84 -34.46 2.31
N ILE A 43 2.86 -35.31 2.54
CA ILE A 43 2.88 -36.30 3.64
C ILE A 43 4.14 -37.16 3.56
N ASP A 44 4.52 -37.57 2.34
CA ASP A 44 5.71 -38.40 2.08
C ASP A 44 7.05 -37.66 2.33
N ASP A 45 7.03 -36.34 2.48
CA ASP A 45 8.21 -35.52 2.77
C ASP A 45 8.26 -35.04 4.23
N ALA A 46 7.33 -35.49 5.08
CA ALA A 46 7.20 -35.03 6.46
C ALA A 46 8.47 -35.26 7.30
N ASP A 47 9.16 -36.38 7.06
CA ASP A 47 10.37 -36.83 7.75
C ASP A 47 11.63 -36.74 6.87
N ALA A 48 11.62 -35.91 5.81
CA ALA A 48 12.69 -35.86 4.80
C ALA A 48 14.11 -35.70 5.38
N GLU A 49 14.27 -35.00 6.51
CA GLU A 49 15.54 -34.84 7.21
C GLU A 49 16.10 -36.16 7.79
N GLN A 50 15.24 -37.15 8.06
CA GLN A 50 15.62 -38.47 8.55
C GLN A 50 16.04 -39.41 7.41
N ARG A 51 15.70 -39.06 6.16
CA ARG A 51 15.96 -39.86 4.95
C ARG A 51 16.73 -39.07 3.88
N PRO A 52 17.94 -38.54 4.18
CA PRO A 52 18.66 -37.64 3.27
C PRO A 52 19.03 -38.28 1.92
N GLU A 53 19.22 -39.61 1.88
CA GLU A 53 19.56 -40.33 0.65
C GLU A 53 18.42 -40.33 -0.38
N ASP A 54 17.16 -40.33 0.07
CA ASP A 54 15.99 -40.27 -0.79
C ASP A 54 15.93 -38.95 -1.57
N TYR A 55 16.61 -37.91 -1.09
CA TYR A 55 16.63 -36.55 -1.67
C TYR A 55 17.98 -36.21 -2.31
N ARG A 56 18.84 -37.20 -2.58
CA ARG A 56 20.10 -36.96 -3.27
C ARG A 56 19.83 -36.40 -4.68
N GLY A 57 20.21 -35.15 -4.90
CA GLY A 57 20.06 -34.47 -6.20
C GLY A 57 18.68 -33.82 -6.45
N LYS A 58 17.73 -33.92 -5.51
CA LYS A 58 16.44 -33.21 -5.58
C LYS A 58 16.14 -32.44 -4.29
N PRO A 59 15.45 -31.30 -4.34
CA PRO A 59 15.07 -30.58 -3.13
C PRO A 59 13.87 -31.22 -2.44
N VAL A 60 13.76 -31.00 -1.13
CA VAL A 60 12.51 -31.16 -0.38
C VAL A 60 11.61 -29.96 -0.70
N PRO A 61 10.41 -30.14 -1.28
CA PRO A 61 9.50 -29.03 -1.56
C PRO A 61 8.69 -28.65 -0.32
N GLU A 62 8.65 -27.35 -0.03
CA GLU A 62 7.83 -26.74 1.01
C GLU A 62 6.97 -25.62 0.43
N ALA A 63 5.71 -25.56 0.84
CA ALA A 63 4.80 -24.49 0.48
C ALA A 63 4.56 -23.57 1.68
N TYR A 64 4.94 -22.30 1.55
CA TYR A 64 4.54 -21.27 2.51
C TYR A 64 3.20 -20.65 2.09
N VAL A 65 2.16 -20.97 2.86
CA VAL A 65 0.78 -20.53 2.60
C VAL A 65 0.46 -19.36 3.51
N TRP A 66 0.19 -18.20 2.91
CA TRP A 66 -0.06 -16.93 3.62
C TRP A 66 -1.41 -16.30 3.28
N SER A 67 -2.21 -16.98 2.45
CA SER A 67 -3.48 -16.49 1.92
C SER A 67 -4.47 -16.04 2.99
N ASN A 68 -4.48 -16.65 4.19
CA ASN A 68 -5.39 -16.25 5.26
C ASN A 68 -4.99 -14.93 5.95
N LEU A 69 -3.76 -14.42 5.75
CA LEU A 69 -3.36 -13.09 6.23
C LEU A 69 -4.13 -11.98 5.52
N THR A 70 -4.45 -12.16 4.25
CA THR A 70 -5.25 -11.21 3.46
C THR A 70 -6.70 -11.65 3.33
N SER A 71 -6.98 -12.95 3.42
CA SER A 71 -8.31 -13.54 3.15
C SER A 71 -9.06 -14.13 4.37
N GLY A 72 -8.56 -14.00 5.61
CA GLY A 72 -9.08 -14.74 6.77
C GLY A 72 -10.00 -14.08 7.83
N ASN A 73 -10.50 -12.84 7.73
CA ASN A 73 -11.30 -12.24 8.83
C ASN A 73 -12.60 -11.54 8.42
N GLY A 74 -13.68 -11.75 9.19
CA GLY A 74 -15.05 -11.26 8.96
C GLY A 74 -15.27 -9.74 9.07
N SER A 75 -14.23 -8.95 9.38
CA SER A 75 -14.29 -7.49 9.49
C SER A 75 -14.18 -6.75 8.14
N ARG A 76 -14.52 -7.39 7.01
CA ARG A 76 -14.26 -6.87 5.65
C ARG A 76 -15.23 -5.82 5.18
N ALA A 77 -16.42 -5.78 5.76
CA ALA A 77 -17.37 -4.69 5.49
C ALA A 77 -16.75 -3.31 5.83
N LEU A 78 -15.82 -3.27 6.80
CA LEU A 78 -15.09 -2.06 7.18
C LEU A 78 -13.95 -1.72 6.22
N TRP A 79 -13.52 -2.61 5.33
CA TRP A 79 -12.35 -2.38 4.47
C TRP A 79 -12.53 -1.24 3.49
N LEU A 80 -13.75 -1.08 2.98
CA LEU A 80 -14.05 0.04 2.11
C LEU A 80 -13.92 1.36 2.87
N LEU A 81 -14.38 1.42 4.14
CA LEU A 81 -14.19 2.59 5.02
C LEU A 81 -12.71 2.91 5.25
N LEU A 82 -11.86 1.89 5.33
CA LEU A 82 -10.41 2.05 5.55
C LEU A 82 -9.62 2.30 4.26
N LEU A 83 -10.26 2.29 3.09
CA LEU A 83 -9.59 2.42 1.80
C LEU A 83 -8.80 3.73 1.66
N PRO A 84 -9.33 4.93 2.01
CA PRO A 84 -8.54 6.16 1.99
C PRO A 84 -7.29 6.08 2.88
N PHE A 85 -7.39 5.40 4.03
CA PHE A 85 -6.29 5.23 4.97
C PHE A 85 -5.21 4.28 4.42
N MET A 86 -5.60 3.22 3.72
CA MET A 86 -4.68 2.34 3.01
C MET A 86 -3.93 3.09 1.91
N VAL A 87 -4.67 3.86 1.08
CA VAL A 87 -4.11 4.58 -0.07
C VAL A 87 -3.12 5.67 0.38
N VAL A 88 -3.44 6.46 1.41
CA VAL A 88 -2.48 7.45 1.95
C VAL A 88 -1.28 6.77 2.61
N ASN A 89 -1.46 5.59 3.23
CA ASN A 89 -0.34 4.82 3.77
C ASN A 89 0.58 4.33 2.64
N LEU A 90 0.03 3.90 1.52
CA LEU A 90 0.78 3.50 0.33
C LEU A 90 1.62 4.66 -0.21
N ALA A 91 1.05 5.87 -0.28
CA ALA A 91 1.75 7.07 -0.76
C ALA A 91 3.05 7.37 0.02
N HIS A 92 3.13 6.98 1.29
CA HIS A 92 4.35 7.14 2.10
C HIS A 92 5.54 6.35 1.51
N TRP A 93 5.27 5.14 1.01
CA TRP A 93 6.28 4.21 0.51
C TRP A 93 6.66 4.49 -0.94
N MET A 94 5.84 5.24 -1.67
CA MET A 94 6.04 5.63 -3.07
C MET A 94 7.05 6.77 -3.27
N ARG A 95 7.84 7.07 -2.25
CA ARG A 95 8.86 8.13 -2.30
C ARG A 95 9.91 7.82 -3.38
N PRO A 96 10.43 8.83 -4.10
CA PRO A 96 11.58 8.67 -4.96
C PRO A 96 12.83 8.21 -4.20
N THR A 97 13.77 7.61 -4.93
CA THR A 97 15.10 7.26 -4.38
C THR A 97 15.83 8.53 -3.96
N ALA A 98 16.49 8.49 -2.80
CA ALA A 98 17.21 9.63 -2.25
C ALA A 98 18.58 9.18 -1.75
N ARG A 99 19.67 9.79 -2.25
CA ARG A 99 21.02 9.63 -1.71
C ARG A 99 21.38 10.90 -0.93
N ASN A 100 21.74 10.79 0.35
CA ASN A 100 22.17 11.92 1.19
C ASN A 100 21.15 13.08 1.40
N HIS A 101 19.85 12.91 1.05
CA HIS A 101 18.80 13.93 1.24
C HIS A 101 17.87 13.67 2.45
N THR A 102 18.46 13.42 3.62
CA THR A 102 17.72 13.02 4.84
C THR A 102 16.60 14.01 5.25
N ARG A 103 16.81 15.32 5.08
CA ARG A 103 15.81 16.36 5.39
C ARG A 103 14.55 16.23 4.52
N HIS A 104 14.72 16.10 3.21
CA HIS A 104 13.60 15.97 2.26
C HIS A 104 12.84 14.65 2.45
N VAL A 105 13.53 13.55 2.74
CA VAL A 105 12.89 12.27 3.07
C VAL A 105 12.03 12.38 4.34
N ARG A 106 12.54 13.06 5.38
CA ARG A 106 11.78 13.31 6.61
C ARG A 106 10.57 14.21 6.36
N LEU A 107 10.75 15.26 5.56
CA LEU A 107 9.68 16.19 5.19
C LEU A 107 8.59 15.48 4.38
N TYR A 108 8.96 14.68 3.37
CA TYR A 108 8.02 13.85 2.61
C TYR A 108 7.18 12.96 3.55
N GLY A 109 7.85 12.23 4.45
CA GLY A 109 7.16 11.37 5.40
C GLY A 109 6.26 12.14 6.37
N MET A 110 6.64 13.35 6.77
CA MET A 110 5.82 14.24 7.60
C MET A 110 4.57 14.72 6.86
N LEU A 111 4.71 15.18 5.61
CA LEU A 111 3.59 15.67 4.80
C LEU A 111 2.54 14.57 4.57
N VAL A 112 2.97 13.34 4.27
CA VAL A 112 2.03 12.22 4.08
C VAL A 112 1.35 11.84 5.41
N ARG A 113 2.05 11.90 6.54
CA ARG A 113 1.45 11.72 7.88
C ARG A 113 0.40 12.79 8.19
N LEU A 114 0.67 14.05 7.84
CA LEU A 114 -0.30 15.14 7.99
C LEU A 114 -1.52 14.92 7.09
N ALA A 115 -1.33 14.50 5.84
CA ALA A 115 -2.43 14.14 4.96
C ALA A 115 -3.27 13.00 5.57
N GLY A 116 -2.61 11.99 6.14
CA GLY A 116 -3.27 10.93 6.90
C GLY A 116 -4.09 11.45 8.10
N LEU A 117 -3.54 12.40 8.87
CA LEU A 117 -4.26 13.04 9.97
C LEU A 117 -5.51 13.78 9.47
N THR A 118 -5.42 14.51 8.36
CA THR A 118 -6.58 15.21 7.79
C THR A 118 -7.68 14.24 7.37
N LEU A 119 -7.35 13.04 6.89
CA LEU A 119 -8.33 12.01 6.55
C LEU A 119 -9.07 11.46 7.78
N THR A 120 -8.39 11.33 8.92
CA THR A 120 -9.05 11.00 10.19
C THR A 120 -10.01 12.11 10.62
N VAL A 121 -9.56 13.37 10.56
CA VAL A 121 -10.40 14.52 10.90
C VAL A 121 -11.59 14.62 9.95
N LEU A 122 -11.40 14.43 8.64
CA LEU A 122 -12.46 14.43 7.63
C LEU A 122 -13.52 13.37 7.92
N LEU A 123 -13.11 12.13 8.21
CA LEU A 123 -14.04 11.05 8.52
C LEU A 123 -14.88 11.36 9.77
N VAL A 124 -14.24 11.81 10.85
CA VAL A 124 -14.94 12.11 12.10
C VAL A 124 -15.80 13.37 11.97
N ALA A 125 -15.32 14.40 11.26
CA ALA A 125 -16.09 15.60 10.95
C ALA A 125 -17.34 15.26 10.14
N ALA A 126 -17.26 14.32 9.19
CA ALA A 126 -18.42 13.85 8.44
C ALA A 126 -19.40 13.04 9.29
N ALA A 127 -18.90 12.25 10.24
CA ALA A 127 -19.77 11.60 11.22
C ALA A 127 -20.44 12.62 12.15
N CYS A 128 -19.75 13.71 12.51
CA CYS A 128 -20.31 14.83 13.23
C CYS A 128 -21.37 15.56 12.39
N GLU A 129 -21.09 15.83 11.12
CA GLU A 129 -22.04 16.43 10.18
C GLU A 129 -23.37 15.65 10.13
N VAL A 130 -23.27 14.32 9.96
CA VAL A 130 -24.46 13.45 9.92
C VAL A 130 -25.21 13.42 11.25
N ALA A 131 -24.52 13.19 12.36
CA ALA A 131 -25.15 12.95 13.65
C ALA A 131 -25.55 14.25 14.37
N LEU A 132 -24.63 15.21 14.44
CA LEU A 132 -24.79 16.45 15.21
C LEU A 132 -25.52 17.51 14.39
N ASP A 133 -25.10 17.76 13.14
CA ASP A 133 -25.71 18.82 12.33
C ASP A 133 -27.05 18.36 11.72
N LEU A 134 -27.01 17.43 10.75
CA LEU A 134 -28.20 17.03 10.00
C LEU A 134 -29.30 16.43 10.90
N THR A 135 -28.92 15.51 11.79
CA THR A 135 -29.89 14.77 12.61
C THR A 135 -30.32 15.56 13.85
N ALA A 136 -29.37 15.96 14.70
CA ALA A 136 -29.67 16.51 16.02
C ALA A 136 -29.90 18.03 16.03
N TRP A 137 -29.24 18.79 15.17
CA TRP A 137 -29.38 20.24 15.11
C TRP A 137 -30.51 20.67 14.17
N GLN A 138 -30.46 20.21 12.91
CA GLN A 138 -31.43 20.58 11.86
C GLN A 138 -32.74 19.79 12.00
N CYS A 139 -32.75 18.49 11.70
CA CYS A 139 -34.02 17.72 11.64
C CYS A 139 -34.76 17.68 12.98
N ALA A 140 -34.08 17.34 14.09
CA ALA A 140 -34.72 17.39 15.41
C ALA A 140 -35.08 18.81 15.87
N GLY A 141 -34.46 19.85 15.28
CA GLY A 141 -34.81 21.25 15.54
C GLY A 141 -36.01 21.75 14.73
N THR A 142 -36.34 21.07 13.63
CA THR A 142 -37.44 21.41 12.72
C THR A 142 -38.64 20.51 12.97
N ARG A 143 -39.80 21.12 13.27
CA ARG A 143 -41.04 20.37 13.56
C ARG A 143 -41.44 19.40 12.45
N ALA A 144 -41.54 19.88 11.20
CA ALA A 144 -41.97 19.05 10.07
C ALA A 144 -41.09 17.79 9.91
N CYS A 145 -39.77 17.95 9.97
CA CYS A 145 -38.84 16.82 9.87
C CYS A 145 -38.98 15.84 11.06
N ALA A 146 -39.12 16.36 12.28
CA ALA A 146 -39.27 15.53 13.47
C ALA A 146 -40.61 14.78 13.56
N GLU A 147 -41.70 15.35 13.02
CA GLU A 147 -43.00 14.69 12.90
C GLU A 147 -42.93 13.53 11.89
N ASP A 148 -42.30 13.73 10.74
CA ASP A 148 -42.06 12.71 9.71
C ASP A 148 -41.06 11.62 10.16
N ARG A 149 -40.26 11.91 11.18
CA ARG A 149 -39.25 11.04 11.76
C ARG A 149 -39.51 10.87 13.26
N SER A 150 -40.64 10.26 13.60
CA SER A 150 -41.17 10.14 14.97
C SER A 150 -40.17 9.62 16.04
N TRP A 151 -39.16 8.83 15.65
CA TRP A 151 -38.07 8.39 16.54
C TRP A 151 -37.18 9.55 17.06
N LEU A 152 -37.21 10.71 16.40
CA LEU A 152 -36.58 11.96 16.84
C LEU A 152 -37.50 12.85 17.69
N GLY A 153 -38.79 12.50 17.83
CA GLY A 153 -39.80 13.36 18.48
C GLY A 153 -39.43 13.78 19.90
N PHE A 154 -38.77 12.91 20.67
CA PHE A 154 -38.31 13.21 22.04
C PHE A 154 -37.17 14.26 22.09
N LEU A 155 -36.48 14.51 20.98
CA LEU A 155 -35.48 15.55 20.81
C LEU A 155 -36.10 16.86 20.31
N SER A 156 -37.29 16.82 19.70
CA SER A 156 -37.92 18.02 19.15
C SER A 156 -38.55 18.86 20.25
N PRO A 157 -38.26 20.18 20.33
CA PRO A 157 -38.85 21.06 21.34
C PRO A 157 -40.37 21.16 21.19
N GLU A 158 -40.88 21.14 19.97
CA GLU A 158 -42.32 21.31 19.71
C GLU A 158 -43.08 20.00 19.90
N VAL A 159 -42.51 18.85 19.49
CA VAL A 159 -43.16 17.53 19.62
C VAL A 159 -43.11 17.01 21.06
N SER A 160 -42.00 17.24 21.78
CA SER A 160 -41.84 16.76 23.16
C SER A 160 -42.40 17.70 24.23
N GLY A 161 -42.97 18.86 23.85
CA GLY A 161 -43.43 19.87 24.80
C GLY A 161 -42.28 20.47 25.63
N HIS A 162 -41.17 20.80 24.98
CA HIS A 162 -39.93 21.29 25.62
C HIS A 162 -39.32 20.31 26.64
N GLY A 163 -39.34 19.02 26.32
CA GLY A 163 -38.77 17.97 27.17
C GLY A 163 -37.26 18.13 27.43
N TRP A 164 -36.74 17.38 28.41
CA TRP A 164 -35.35 17.52 28.87
C TRP A 164 -34.30 17.46 27.74
N TRP A 165 -34.50 16.58 26.76
CA TRP A 165 -33.58 16.37 25.65
C TRP A 165 -33.73 17.37 24.51
N SER A 166 -34.71 18.28 24.56
CA SER A 166 -35.00 19.18 23.43
C SER A 166 -34.05 20.38 23.31
N GLN A 167 -33.32 20.71 24.38
CA GLN A 167 -32.33 21.79 24.34
C GLN A 167 -31.19 21.45 23.37
N PRO A 168 -30.75 22.40 22.50
CA PRO A 168 -29.76 22.12 21.46
C PRO A 168 -28.49 21.43 21.99
N GLY A 169 -27.92 21.91 23.08
CA GLY A 169 -26.70 21.33 23.64
C GLY A 169 -26.84 19.90 24.16
N ARG A 170 -28.03 19.51 24.64
CA ARG A 170 -28.31 18.13 25.09
C ARG A 170 -28.55 17.19 23.92
N ARG A 171 -29.16 17.68 22.84
CA ARG A 171 -29.25 16.95 21.56
C ARG A 171 -27.87 16.65 21.00
N LEU A 172 -26.99 17.65 20.96
CA LEU A 172 -25.61 17.50 20.50
C LEU A 172 -24.81 16.52 21.39
N ALA A 173 -24.98 16.61 22.71
CA ALA A 173 -24.37 15.68 23.67
C ALA A 173 -24.75 14.22 23.40
N LEU A 174 -26.03 13.93 23.17
CA LEU A 174 -26.51 12.58 22.84
C LEU A 174 -25.97 12.13 21.47
N ALA A 175 -26.05 12.99 20.47
CA ALA A 175 -25.61 12.68 19.11
C ALA A 175 -24.09 12.43 19.02
N ALA A 176 -23.28 13.05 19.89
CA ALA A 176 -21.83 12.87 19.97
C ALA A 176 -21.39 11.42 20.27
N VAL A 177 -22.29 10.58 20.81
CA VAL A 177 -22.02 9.16 21.03
C VAL A 177 -21.67 8.45 19.73
N ALA A 178 -22.34 8.77 18.61
CA ALA A 178 -22.09 8.11 17.33
C ALA A 178 -20.67 8.33 16.77
N PRO A 179 -20.18 9.57 16.58
CA PRO A 179 -18.81 9.80 16.11
C PRO A 179 -17.74 9.41 17.15
N ALA A 180 -18.03 9.50 18.45
CA ALA A 180 -17.13 9.00 19.49
C ALA A 180 -17.00 7.46 19.44
N ALA A 181 -18.10 6.73 19.25
CA ALA A 181 -18.12 5.29 19.09
C ALA A 181 -17.37 4.86 17.81
N LEU A 182 -17.52 5.59 16.70
CA LEU A 182 -16.73 5.37 15.48
C LEU A 182 -15.23 5.50 15.77
N THR A 183 -14.81 6.54 16.48
CA THR A 183 -13.41 6.75 16.87
C THR A 183 -12.90 5.62 17.77
N GLY A 184 -13.71 5.19 18.73
CA GLY A 184 -13.42 4.04 19.60
C GLY A 184 -13.29 2.72 18.83
N LEU A 185 -14.15 2.49 17.84
CA LEU A 185 -14.11 1.32 16.96
C LEU A 185 -12.81 1.29 16.14
N LEU A 186 -12.42 2.42 15.54
CA LEU A 186 -11.15 2.52 14.79
C LEU A 186 -9.93 2.26 15.68
N TRP A 187 -9.94 2.79 16.91
CA TRP A 187 -8.91 2.51 17.91
C TRP A 187 -8.84 1.02 18.25
N TYR A 188 -9.99 0.40 18.53
CA TYR A 188 -10.09 -1.02 18.89
C TYR A 188 -9.56 -1.92 17.78
N LEU A 189 -10.00 -1.70 16.53
CA LEU A 189 -9.58 -2.48 15.37
C LEU A 189 -8.08 -2.35 15.10
N SER A 190 -7.53 -1.14 15.19
CA SER A 190 -6.09 -0.90 15.02
C SER A 190 -5.27 -1.58 16.12
N HIS A 191 -5.75 -1.57 17.36
CA HIS A 191 -5.08 -2.24 18.48
C HIS A 191 -5.09 -3.77 18.32
N ARG A 192 -6.25 -4.36 18.00
CA ARG A 192 -6.40 -5.81 17.81
C ARG A 192 -5.56 -6.34 16.65
N THR A 193 -5.61 -5.67 15.51
CA THR A 193 -4.85 -6.10 14.31
C THR A 193 -3.34 -5.98 14.50
N TRP A 194 -2.88 -4.93 15.18
CA TRP A 194 -1.46 -4.78 15.50
C TRP A 194 -0.93 -5.96 16.33
N SER A 195 -1.67 -6.38 17.36
CA SER A 195 -1.26 -7.49 18.23
C SER A 195 -1.11 -8.82 17.48
N ALA A 196 -1.97 -9.08 16.49
CA ALA A 196 -2.04 -10.37 15.78
C ALA A 196 -1.06 -10.49 14.60
N TYR A 197 -0.79 -9.39 13.89
CA TYR A 197 -0.05 -9.42 12.62
C TYR A 197 1.30 -8.68 12.65
N GLU A 198 1.45 -7.65 13.49
CA GLU A 198 2.56 -6.68 13.40
C GLU A 198 3.49 -6.71 14.63
N SER A 199 3.34 -7.74 15.48
CA SER A 199 4.12 -7.95 16.71
C SER A 199 5.21 -9.02 16.57
N GLN A 200 5.36 -9.61 15.37
CA GLN A 200 6.32 -10.68 15.12
C GLN A 200 7.76 -10.15 15.23
N GLN A 201 8.58 -10.84 16.01
CA GLN A 201 9.98 -10.45 16.17
C GLN A 201 10.78 -10.83 14.93
N PRO A 202 11.48 -9.88 14.30
CA PRO A 202 12.41 -10.21 13.23
C PRO A 202 13.58 -11.05 13.77
N LEU A 203 14.32 -11.70 12.87
CA LEU A 203 15.53 -12.44 13.23
C LEU A 203 16.48 -11.56 14.08
N PRO A 204 17.01 -12.09 15.21
CA PRO A 204 17.99 -11.37 16.01
C PRO A 204 19.18 -11.00 15.14
N HIS A 205 19.48 -9.71 15.06
CA HIS A 205 20.59 -9.21 14.27
C HIS A 205 21.72 -8.78 15.21
N GLN A 206 22.89 -9.41 15.07
CA GLN A 206 24.13 -8.89 15.66
C GLN A 206 24.68 -7.82 14.70
N PRO A 207 24.92 -6.59 15.18
CA PRO A 207 25.43 -5.52 14.33
C PRO A 207 26.85 -5.87 13.85
N ASP A 208 27.03 -5.99 12.54
CA ASP A 208 28.34 -6.11 11.90
C ASP A 208 28.83 -4.71 11.47
N PRO A 209 30.06 -4.28 11.81
CA PRO A 209 30.60 -3.00 11.35
C PRO A 209 30.67 -2.85 9.81
N GLU A 210 30.66 -3.94 9.03
CA GLU A 210 30.60 -3.86 7.55
C GLU A 210 29.17 -3.55 7.01
N ASP A 211 28.13 -3.62 7.84
CA ASP A 211 26.72 -3.54 7.41
C ASP A 211 26.17 -2.13 7.17
N ASP A 212 26.83 -1.07 7.64
CA ASP A 212 26.19 0.25 7.77
C ASP A 212 26.17 1.07 6.46
N THR A 213 26.94 0.68 5.44
CA THR A 213 27.10 1.47 4.20
C THR A 213 26.32 0.94 2.98
N SER A 214 25.86 -0.32 2.99
CA SER A 214 25.34 -1.00 1.77
C SER A 214 23.89 -1.50 1.84
N ARG A 215 23.24 -1.48 3.00
CA ARG A 215 21.91 -2.10 3.16
C ARG A 215 20.80 -1.35 2.43
N THR A 216 20.08 -2.07 1.57
CA THR A 216 18.78 -1.65 1.04
C THR A 216 17.80 -1.40 2.20
N ALA A 217 16.82 -0.51 2.01
CA ALA A 217 15.88 -0.13 3.08
C ALA A 217 15.13 -1.35 3.67
N LEU A 218 14.76 -2.30 2.81
CA LEU A 218 14.01 -3.51 3.17
C LEU A 218 14.82 -4.53 3.98
N GLY A 219 16.16 -4.45 3.94
CA GLY A 219 17.07 -5.32 4.72
C GLY A 219 17.40 -4.76 6.10
N ARG A 220 16.88 -3.59 6.47
CA ARG A 220 17.16 -3.00 7.79
C ARG A 220 16.37 -3.71 8.89
N PRO A 221 16.96 -3.96 10.08
CA PRO A 221 16.30 -4.75 11.14
C PRO A 221 14.97 -4.18 11.66
N GLY A 222 14.82 -2.85 11.68
CA GLY A 222 13.60 -2.18 12.11
C GLY A 222 12.57 -1.98 11.00
N PHE A 223 12.88 -2.35 9.74
CA PHE A 223 11.99 -2.07 8.61
C PHE A 223 10.64 -2.78 8.75
N TRP A 224 10.61 -4.02 9.24
CA TRP A 224 9.39 -4.81 9.44
C TRP A 224 8.89 -4.77 10.90
N TYR A 225 9.43 -3.87 11.73
CA TYR A 225 9.10 -3.78 13.15
C TYR A 225 8.69 -2.35 13.58
N GLY A 226 7.44 -1.98 13.28
CA GLY A 226 6.92 -0.62 13.43
C GLY A 226 6.32 -0.21 14.79
N ARG A 227 6.53 -1.01 15.84
CA ARG A 227 5.76 -0.99 17.11
C ARG A 227 5.57 0.41 17.71
N ARG A 228 6.65 1.15 17.94
CA ARG A 228 6.60 2.48 18.59
C ARG A 228 5.85 3.52 17.75
N LEU A 229 6.12 3.56 16.45
CA LEU A 229 5.51 4.54 15.54
C LEU A 229 3.99 4.35 15.48
N VAL A 230 3.55 3.11 15.25
CA VAL A 230 2.13 2.77 15.11
C VAL A 230 1.37 3.09 16.41
N ALA A 231 1.94 2.74 17.57
CA ALA A 231 1.31 3.04 18.86
C ALA A 231 1.13 4.54 19.10
N ARG A 232 2.15 5.34 18.76
CA ARG A 232 2.10 6.80 18.90
C ARG A 232 1.13 7.45 17.91
N LEU A 233 1.15 7.04 16.64
CA LEU A 233 0.20 7.56 15.64
C LEU A 233 -1.23 7.18 16.01
N ARG A 234 -1.47 5.96 16.48
CA ARG A 234 -2.78 5.54 16.99
C ARG A 234 -3.26 6.47 18.11
N ALA A 235 -2.41 6.76 19.09
CA ALA A 235 -2.76 7.69 20.16
C ALA A 235 -3.09 9.10 19.62
N ALA A 236 -2.29 9.63 18.70
CA ALA A 236 -2.52 10.95 18.09
C ALA A 236 -3.80 11.01 17.26
N HIS A 237 -4.08 10.01 16.43
CA HIS A 237 -5.29 9.98 15.58
C HIS A 237 -6.57 9.72 16.40
N THR A 238 -6.51 8.88 17.44
CA THR A 238 -7.62 8.71 18.38
C THR A 238 -7.92 10.02 19.11
N ALA A 239 -6.88 10.71 19.60
CA ALA A 239 -7.06 12.04 20.20
C ALA A 239 -7.62 13.05 19.20
N ALA A 240 -7.12 13.08 17.95
CA ALA A 240 -7.64 13.94 16.90
C ALA A 240 -9.14 13.72 16.66
N GLY A 241 -9.59 12.46 16.56
CA GLY A 241 -11.00 12.13 16.41
C GLY A 241 -11.84 12.64 17.58
N LEU A 242 -11.43 12.35 18.81
CA LEU A 242 -12.15 12.80 20.02
C LEU A 242 -12.19 14.33 20.13
N LEU A 243 -11.09 15.03 19.81
CA LEU A 243 -11.02 16.49 19.78
C LEU A 243 -11.92 17.09 18.70
N THR A 244 -12.04 16.46 17.53
CA THR A 244 -12.98 16.88 16.48
C THR A 244 -14.43 16.82 16.99
N VAL A 245 -14.81 15.73 17.68
CA VAL A 245 -16.15 15.62 18.29
C VAL A 245 -16.34 16.67 19.38
N ALA A 246 -15.33 16.85 20.25
CA ALA A 246 -15.38 17.82 21.34
C ALA A 246 -15.52 19.25 20.80
N ALA A 247 -14.82 19.59 19.71
CA ALA A 247 -14.94 20.88 19.05
C ALA A 247 -16.33 21.06 18.41
N ALA A 248 -16.86 20.05 17.71
CA ALA A 248 -18.18 20.14 17.09
C ALA A 248 -19.31 20.38 18.12
N VAL A 249 -19.20 19.76 19.30
CA VAL A 249 -20.17 19.94 20.39
C VAL A 249 -19.93 21.26 21.15
N GLY A 250 -18.71 21.48 21.65
CA GLY A 250 -18.42 22.54 22.60
C GLY A 250 -18.37 23.95 22.00
N THR A 251 -17.86 24.09 20.77
CA THR A 251 -17.67 25.42 20.15
C THR A 251 -19.00 26.10 19.81
N SER A 252 -20.05 25.32 19.50
CA SER A 252 -21.39 25.87 19.23
C SER A 252 -22.00 26.49 20.49
N ALA A 253 -21.92 25.80 21.63
CA ALA A 253 -22.35 26.32 22.93
C ALA A 253 -21.50 27.55 23.35
N ALA A 254 -20.18 27.49 23.17
CA ALA A 254 -19.29 28.61 23.50
C ALA A 254 -19.54 29.85 22.63
N ARG A 255 -19.99 29.69 21.38
CA ARG A 255 -20.38 30.82 20.51
C ARG A 255 -21.68 31.47 20.96
N PHE A 256 -22.65 30.68 21.44
CA PHE A 256 -23.88 31.21 22.02
C PHE A 256 -23.61 32.00 23.29
N ASP A 257 -22.80 31.45 24.22
CA ASP A 257 -22.49 32.10 25.50
C ASP A 257 -21.68 33.40 25.35
N ARG A 258 -20.99 33.57 24.21
CA ARG A 258 -20.26 34.80 23.83
C ARG A 258 -21.14 35.95 23.35
N GLN A 259 -22.41 35.69 23.05
CA GLN A 259 -23.30 36.75 22.57
C GLN A 259 -23.54 37.80 23.66
N PRO A 260 -23.78 39.07 23.30
CA PRO A 260 -24.07 40.12 24.26
C PRO A 260 -25.23 39.71 25.19
N GLY A 261 -25.00 39.77 26.51
CA GLY A 261 -25.98 39.35 27.52
C GLY A 261 -25.85 37.90 28.01
N GLY A 262 -24.86 37.13 27.52
CA GLY A 262 -24.56 35.78 28.02
C GLY A 262 -23.94 35.75 29.43
N PRO A 263 -24.06 34.62 30.17
CA PRO A 263 -23.45 34.50 31.51
C PRO A 263 -21.92 34.54 31.44
N ALA A 264 -21.30 35.50 32.14
CA ALA A 264 -19.84 35.71 32.11
C ALA A 264 -19.03 34.46 32.47
N LEU A 265 -19.49 33.65 33.43
CA LEU A 265 -18.83 32.39 33.80
C LEU A 265 -18.81 31.38 32.64
N LEU A 266 -19.93 31.23 31.92
CA LEU A 266 -20.01 30.29 30.80
C LEU A 266 -19.20 30.76 29.59
N ASP A 267 -19.09 32.07 29.36
CA ASP A 267 -18.17 32.63 28.34
C ASP A 267 -16.71 32.32 28.70
N VAL A 268 -16.28 32.58 29.94
CA VAL A 268 -14.91 32.26 30.40
C VAL A 268 -14.61 30.76 30.26
N LEU A 269 -15.53 29.90 30.69
CA LEU A 269 -15.40 28.45 30.54
C LEU A 269 -15.35 28.02 29.07
N GLY A 270 -16.16 28.63 28.21
CA GLY A 270 -16.17 28.39 26.77
C GLY A 270 -14.86 28.78 26.10
N ARG A 271 -14.28 29.94 26.46
CA ARG A 271 -12.96 30.37 25.96
C ARG A 271 -11.85 29.45 26.46
N ALA A 272 -11.91 29.03 27.72
CA ALA A 272 -10.94 28.07 28.28
C ALA A 272 -11.03 26.70 27.58
N LEU A 273 -12.24 26.23 27.27
CA LEU A 273 -12.48 25.02 26.49
C LEU A 273 -11.90 25.15 25.08
N ASP A 274 -12.23 26.22 24.36
CA ASP A 274 -11.71 26.50 23.01
C ASP A 274 -10.18 26.58 22.99
N ALA A 275 -9.56 27.28 23.95
CA ALA A 275 -8.11 27.35 24.09
C ALA A 275 -7.49 25.98 24.34
N THR A 276 -8.10 25.16 25.20
CA THR A 276 -7.63 23.80 25.51
C THR A 276 -7.75 22.88 24.28
N LEU A 277 -8.82 23.01 23.49
CA LEU A 277 -8.98 22.29 22.22
C LEU A 277 -7.89 22.65 21.22
N VAL A 278 -7.55 23.94 21.08
CA VAL A 278 -6.47 24.42 20.19
C VAL A 278 -5.11 23.88 20.66
N VAL A 279 -4.82 23.93 21.96
CA VAL A 279 -3.58 23.36 22.52
C VAL A 279 -3.53 21.85 22.28
N GLY A 280 -4.64 21.12 22.51
CA GLY A 280 -4.74 19.69 22.25
C GLY A 280 -4.49 19.35 20.77
N ALA A 281 -5.07 20.11 19.85
CA ALA A 281 -4.83 19.96 18.41
C ALA A 281 -3.35 20.23 18.06
N GLY A 282 -2.75 21.27 18.65
CA GLY A 282 -1.33 21.57 18.49
C GLY A 282 -0.42 20.44 18.98
N VAL A 283 -0.74 19.83 20.12
CA VAL A 283 -0.03 18.65 20.66
C VAL A 283 -0.17 17.46 19.70
N VAL A 284 -1.36 17.19 19.18
CA VAL A 284 -1.58 16.12 18.20
C VAL A 284 -0.72 16.33 16.95
N VAL A 285 -0.76 17.53 16.36
CA VAL A 285 0.05 17.87 15.17
C VAL A 285 1.54 17.71 15.48
N TRP A 286 1.99 18.19 16.64
CA TRP A 286 3.37 18.02 17.08
C TRP A 286 3.77 16.55 17.23
N VAL A 287 2.91 15.69 17.80
CA VAL A 287 3.18 14.24 17.92
C VAL A 287 3.34 13.59 16.54
N VAL A 288 2.48 13.95 15.58
CA VAL A 288 2.52 13.45 14.20
C VAL A 288 3.78 13.91 13.46
N CYS A 289 4.23 15.15 13.71
CA CYS A 289 5.40 15.73 13.06
C CYS A 289 6.75 15.32 13.69
N ARG A 290 6.82 15.18 15.03
CA ARG A 290 8.08 15.18 15.79
C ARG A 290 9.05 14.04 15.47
N ARG A 291 8.58 12.83 15.17
CA ARG A 291 9.48 11.70 14.82
C ARG A 291 8.96 10.91 13.64
N GLY A 292 9.87 10.34 12.85
CA GLY A 292 9.55 9.39 11.79
C GLY A 292 9.62 7.94 12.25
N ARG A 293 9.51 7.02 11.28
CA ARG A 293 9.85 5.60 11.47
C ARG A 293 11.36 5.47 11.65
N THR A 294 11.80 4.63 12.59
CA THR A 294 13.20 4.20 12.70
C THR A 294 13.33 2.85 12.02
N GLU A 295 14.14 2.75 10.97
CA GLU A 295 14.34 1.50 10.22
C GLU A 295 15.62 0.78 10.62
N HIS A 296 16.63 1.50 11.15
CA HIS A 296 17.97 0.97 11.42
C HIS A 296 18.06 0.05 12.64
N ARG A 297 17.10 0.13 13.57
CA ARG A 297 17.07 -0.67 14.79
C ARG A 297 15.64 -1.05 15.15
N THR A 298 15.48 -2.18 15.82
CA THR A 298 14.22 -2.56 16.46
C THR A 298 13.96 -1.60 17.62
N ASP A 299 12.82 -0.89 17.59
CA ASP A 299 12.46 0.09 18.63
C ASP A 299 11.43 -0.50 19.59
N GLU A 300 11.92 -1.11 20.66
CA GLU A 300 11.10 -1.75 21.69
C GLU A 300 10.56 -0.76 22.75
N HIS A 301 11.16 0.44 22.85
CA HIS A 301 10.81 1.44 23.86
C HIS A 301 9.56 2.23 23.47
N LEU A 302 8.42 1.85 24.05
CA LEU A 302 7.16 2.56 23.89
C LEU A 302 7.11 3.86 24.70
N ASP A 303 6.57 4.92 24.11
CA ASP A 303 6.28 6.20 24.77
C ASP A 303 5.03 6.07 25.67
N LYS A 304 5.12 5.27 26.75
CA LYS A 304 3.98 4.83 27.58
C LYS A 304 3.11 5.99 28.08
N ALA A 305 3.73 7.06 28.56
CA ALA A 305 3.02 8.25 29.05
C ALA A 305 2.19 8.89 27.92
N LEU A 306 2.81 9.14 26.76
CA LEU A 306 2.13 9.74 25.62
C LEU A 306 0.97 8.87 25.12
N ILE A 307 1.20 7.56 24.98
CA ILE A 307 0.21 6.60 24.47
C ILE A 307 -1.02 6.51 25.39
N ARG A 308 -0.83 6.64 26.72
CA ARG A 308 -1.92 6.56 27.70
C ARG A 308 -2.62 7.91 27.89
N TRP A 309 -1.86 8.98 28.10
CA TRP A 309 -2.41 10.26 28.53
C TRP A 309 -3.00 11.09 27.40
N LEU A 310 -2.50 10.99 26.16
CA LEU A 310 -3.01 11.82 25.06
C LEU A 310 -4.46 11.46 24.68
N PRO A 311 -4.82 10.19 24.40
CA PRO A 311 -6.21 9.82 24.15
C PRO A 311 -7.10 10.00 25.39
N GLY A 312 -6.57 9.71 26.59
CA GLY A 312 -7.29 9.90 27.85
C GLY A 312 -7.64 11.37 28.11
N GLY A 313 -6.70 12.29 27.88
CA GLY A 313 -6.93 13.73 27.99
C GLY A 313 -7.94 14.25 26.97
N ALA A 314 -7.86 13.78 25.72
CA ALA A 314 -8.85 14.12 24.69
C ALA A 314 -10.26 13.59 25.04
N LEU A 315 -10.35 12.40 25.65
CA LEU A 315 -11.62 11.85 26.14
C LEU A 315 -12.20 12.67 27.29
N VAL A 316 -11.36 13.06 28.26
CA VAL A 316 -11.78 13.95 29.35
C VAL A 316 -12.28 15.28 28.79
N LEU A 317 -11.57 15.85 27.83
CA LEU A 317 -11.98 17.11 27.20
C LEU A 317 -13.29 16.97 26.42
N LEU A 318 -13.53 15.83 25.76
CA LEU A 318 -14.82 15.52 25.15
C LEU A 318 -15.95 15.45 26.19
N VAL A 319 -15.72 14.77 27.32
CA VAL A 319 -16.69 14.70 28.42
C VAL A 319 -16.98 16.10 28.96
N LEU A 320 -15.96 16.92 29.18
CA LEU A 320 -16.13 18.31 29.62
C LEU A 320 -16.91 19.15 28.58
N ALA A 321 -16.61 19.00 27.29
CA ALA A 321 -17.36 19.67 26.23
C ALA A 321 -18.84 19.26 26.19
N VAL A 322 -19.11 17.96 26.38
CA VAL A 322 -20.47 17.42 26.46
C VAL A 322 -21.22 17.94 27.69
N LEU A 323 -20.58 17.96 28.86
CA LEU A 323 -21.18 18.51 30.09
C LEU A 323 -21.44 20.02 29.96
N TYR A 324 -20.48 20.75 29.41
CA TYR A 324 -20.60 22.19 29.16
C TYR A 324 -21.72 22.50 28.17
N ALA A 325 -21.79 21.79 27.04
CA ALA A 325 -22.87 21.96 26.06
C ALA A 325 -24.23 21.54 26.62
N GLY A 326 -24.30 20.45 27.40
CA GLY A 326 -25.53 19.95 28.03
C GLY A 326 -26.08 20.81 29.16
N TRP A 327 -25.31 21.79 29.65
CA TRP A 327 -25.75 22.77 30.64
C TRP A 327 -26.98 23.54 30.14
N SER A 328 -27.95 23.77 31.04
CA SER A 328 -29.24 24.35 30.67
C SER A 328 -29.08 25.79 30.18
N ARG A 329 -29.55 26.07 28.97
CA ARG A 329 -29.55 27.41 28.36
C ARG A 329 -30.95 27.74 27.84
N PRO A 330 -31.82 28.32 28.69
CA PRO A 330 -33.14 28.76 28.26
C PRO A 330 -33.03 29.77 27.11
N GLY A 331 -33.87 29.61 26.09
CA GLY A 331 -33.89 30.51 24.92
C GLY A 331 -32.93 30.15 23.79
N TRP A 332 -31.98 29.21 23.99
CA TRP A 332 -31.14 28.74 22.90
C TRP A 332 -31.96 27.88 21.91
N ARG A 333 -32.03 28.33 20.64
CA ARG A 333 -32.71 27.64 19.55
C ARG A 333 -31.72 27.23 18.46
N SER A 334 -31.95 26.07 17.86
CA SER A 334 -31.23 25.61 16.68
C SER A 334 -31.86 26.25 15.44
N THR A 335 -31.07 27.01 14.68
CA THR A 335 -31.51 27.66 13.43
C THR A 335 -30.45 27.46 12.36
N GLY A 336 -30.89 27.15 11.14
CA GLY A 336 -30.00 26.83 10.02
C GLY A 336 -29.01 25.71 10.34
N ARG A 337 -27.86 25.71 9.68
CA ARG A 337 -26.77 24.75 9.92
C ARG A 337 -26.05 24.99 11.25
N LEU A 338 -25.53 23.92 11.83
CA LEU A 338 -24.65 23.96 12.99
C LEU A 338 -23.43 24.83 12.65
N PRO A 339 -23.05 25.81 13.50
CA PRO A 339 -21.96 26.72 13.17
C PRO A 339 -20.61 26.02 12.91
N GLY A 340 -20.26 25.80 11.65
CA GLY A 340 -19.06 25.04 11.29
C GLY A 340 -18.81 24.83 9.80
N ASP A 341 -19.67 25.35 8.92
CA ASP A 341 -19.64 25.14 7.45
C ASP A 341 -18.25 25.27 6.80
N ALA A 342 -17.42 26.21 7.28
CA ALA A 342 -16.08 26.44 6.74
C ALA A 342 -15.11 25.26 6.98
N THR A 343 -15.42 24.33 7.88
CA THR A 343 -14.52 23.23 8.30
C THR A 343 -14.15 22.32 7.12
N PHE A 344 -15.13 21.87 6.33
CA PHE A 344 -14.85 21.02 5.16
C PHE A 344 -14.03 21.76 4.10
N GLY A 345 -14.25 23.06 3.94
CA GLY A 345 -13.44 23.93 3.07
C GLY A 345 -12.01 24.05 3.55
N GLY A 346 -11.81 24.28 4.85
CA GLY A 346 -10.49 24.32 5.48
C GLY A 346 -9.74 22.99 5.34
N ILE A 347 -10.41 21.85 5.58
CA ILE A 347 -9.82 20.52 5.39
C ILE A 347 -9.40 20.32 3.93
N THR A 348 -10.28 20.64 2.98
CA THR A 348 -10.00 20.51 1.55
C THR A 348 -8.82 21.39 1.12
N LEU A 349 -8.76 22.64 1.59
CA LEU A 349 -7.64 23.54 1.34
C LEU A 349 -6.33 22.95 1.87
N VAL A 350 -6.30 22.53 3.14
CA VAL A 350 -5.10 21.96 3.76
C VAL A 350 -4.66 20.70 3.03
N GLN A 351 -5.59 19.82 2.62
CA GLN A 351 -5.27 18.65 1.81
C GLN A 351 -4.63 19.03 0.46
N GLY A 352 -5.21 19.99 -0.25
CA GLY A 352 -4.65 20.49 -1.52
C GLY A 352 -3.25 21.07 -1.36
N LEU A 353 -3.04 21.91 -0.34
CA LEU A 353 -1.73 22.48 -0.03
C LEU A 353 -0.70 21.41 0.37
N LEU A 354 -1.10 20.41 1.15
CA LEU A 354 -0.24 19.28 1.52
C LEU A 354 0.16 18.45 0.29
N VAL A 355 -0.77 18.20 -0.63
CA VAL A 355 -0.51 17.48 -1.89
C VAL A 355 0.46 18.27 -2.78
N ILE A 356 0.27 19.58 -2.92
CA ILE A 356 1.16 20.45 -3.69
C ILE A 356 2.56 20.48 -3.07
N ALA A 357 2.67 20.69 -1.75
CA ALA A 357 3.95 20.66 -1.04
C ALA A 357 4.64 19.29 -1.18
N LEU A 358 3.87 18.20 -1.09
CA LEU A 358 4.37 16.85 -1.28
C LEU A 358 4.87 16.63 -2.72
N ALA A 359 4.19 17.17 -3.73
CA ALA A 359 4.61 17.12 -5.13
C ALA A 359 5.92 17.87 -5.35
N VAL A 360 6.10 19.05 -4.75
CA VAL A 360 7.37 19.80 -4.79
C VAL A 360 8.49 18.98 -4.17
N VAL A 361 8.30 18.46 -2.95
CA VAL A 361 9.33 17.67 -2.26
C VAL A 361 9.66 16.38 -3.03
N ALA A 362 8.65 15.70 -3.58
CA ALA A 362 8.84 14.52 -4.40
C ALA A 362 9.64 14.84 -5.68
N HIS A 363 9.34 15.96 -6.34
CA HIS A 363 10.08 16.41 -7.51
C HIS A 363 11.54 16.70 -7.17
N LEU A 364 11.82 17.40 -6.06
CA LEU A 364 13.18 17.67 -5.60
C LEU A 364 13.96 16.38 -5.30
N LEU A 365 13.32 15.40 -4.66
CA LEU A 365 13.93 14.09 -4.42
C LEU A 365 14.23 13.34 -5.72
N PHE A 366 13.33 13.40 -6.70
CA PHE A 366 13.53 12.78 -8.00
C PHE A 366 14.69 13.41 -8.77
N GLN A 367 14.81 14.74 -8.76
CA GLN A 367 15.89 15.45 -9.45
C GLN A 367 17.28 15.10 -8.90
N ALA A 368 17.36 14.72 -7.61
CA ALA A 368 18.62 14.30 -7.00
C ALA A 368 19.11 12.92 -7.46
N ALA A 369 18.21 12.03 -7.86
CA ALA A 369 18.54 10.67 -8.31
C ALA A 369 17.53 10.21 -9.39
N PRO A 370 17.58 10.82 -10.59
CA PRO A 370 16.59 10.58 -11.62
C PRO A 370 16.73 9.16 -12.15
N ASP A 371 15.59 8.46 -12.25
CA ASP A 371 15.49 7.15 -12.89
C ASP A 371 14.29 7.16 -13.84
N GLN A 372 14.52 6.74 -15.09
CA GLN A 372 13.51 6.82 -16.15
C GLN A 372 12.33 5.88 -15.93
N ARG A 373 12.51 4.81 -15.15
CA ARG A 373 11.47 3.80 -14.91
C ARG A 373 10.52 4.23 -13.79
N THR A 374 10.98 5.10 -12.89
CA THR A 374 10.19 5.69 -11.79
C THR A 374 8.88 6.31 -12.29
N ALA A 375 7.78 5.88 -11.68
CA ALA A 375 6.44 6.30 -12.05
C ALA A 375 6.28 7.83 -11.96
N MET A 376 5.76 8.42 -13.04
CA MET A 376 5.49 9.87 -13.17
C MET A 376 6.66 10.76 -12.73
N ARG A 377 7.91 10.34 -13.00
CA ARG A 377 9.12 11.11 -12.62
C ARG A 377 9.11 11.50 -11.13
N GLY A 378 8.70 10.57 -10.27
CA GLY A 378 8.69 10.72 -8.82
C GLY A 378 7.38 11.25 -8.22
N LEU A 379 6.40 11.66 -9.04
CA LEU A 379 5.11 12.17 -8.56
C LEU A 379 4.13 11.06 -8.11
N GLY A 380 4.56 9.79 -8.11
CA GLY A 380 3.81 8.62 -7.66
C GLY A 380 3.03 8.84 -6.37
N GLY A 381 3.74 9.15 -5.29
CA GLY A 381 3.11 9.35 -3.98
C GLY A 381 2.19 10.57 -3.89
N PRO A 382 2.56 11.77 -4.36
CA PRO A 382 1.64 12.91 -4.40
C PRO A 382 0.31 12.63 -5.11
N ALA A 383 0.37 11.97 -6.28
CA ALA A 383 -0.83 11.61 -7.03
C ALA A 383 -1.72 10.63 -6.24
N VAL A 384 -1.12 9.62 -5.62
CA VAL A 384 -1.86 8.65 -4.80
C VAL A 384 -2.39 9.28 -3.51
N ALA A 385 -1.68 10.22 -2.90
CA ALA A 385 -2.18 11.01 -1.76
C ALA A 385 -3.38 11.89 -2.16
N MET A 386 -3.37 12.49 -3.36
CA MET A 386 -4.52 13.22 -3.90
C MET A 386 -5.73 12.31 -4.09
N LEU A 387 -5.53 11.12 -4.65
CA LEU A 387 -6.60 10.12 -4.80
C LEU A 387 -7.13 9.66 -3.44
N ALA A 388 -6.28 9.53 -2.42
CA ALA A 388 -6.74 9.23 -1.05
C ALA A 388 -7.64 10.34 -0.49
N CYS A 389 -7.27 11.61 -0.68
CA CYS A 389 -8.06 12.76 -0.26
C CYS A 389 -9.40 12.82 -1.01
N ALA A 390 -9.38 12.64 -2.33
CA ALA A 390 -10.58 12.62 -3.17
C ALA A 390 -11.52 11.47 -2.79
N LEU A 391 -10.99 10.27 -2.59
CA LEU A 391 -11.78 9.11 -2.15
C LEU A 391 -12.38 9.37 -0.78
N GLY A 392 -11.61 9.90 0.17
CA GLY A 392 -12.10 10.32 1.48
C GLY A 392 -13.26 11.31 1.36
N GLY A 393 -13.07 12.38 0.58
CA GLY A 393 -14.07 13.42 0.35
C GLY A 393 -15.35 12.91 -0.30
N VAL A 394 -15.26 12.10 -1.36
CA VAL A 394 -16.43 11.49 -2.02
C VAL A 394 -17.17 10.55 -1.08
N MET A 395 -16.45 9.71 -0.32
CA MET A 395 -17.08 8.80 0.63
C MET A 395 -17.81 9.55 1.75
N THR A 396 -17.15 10.53 2.37
CA THR A 396 -17.74 11.29 3.48
C THR A 396 -18.84 12.23 3.03
N GLY A 397 -18.60 12.96 1.93
CA GLY A 397 -19.57 13.88 1.35
C GLY A 397 -20.80 13.15 0.85
N GLY A 398 -20.62 11.98 0.23
CA GLY A 398 -21.73 11.18 -0.27
C GLY A 398 -22.63 10.61 0.82
N VAL A 399 -22.05 10.20 1.96
CA VAL A 399 -22.86 9.79 3.14
C VAL A 399 -23.63 10.98 3.71
N ALA A 400 -22.98 12.14 3.89
CA ALA A 400 -23.64 13.33 4.41
C ALA A 400 -24.79 13.79 3.50
N GLN A 401 -24.57 13.84 2.19
CA GLN A 401 -25.61 14.16 1.21
C GLN A 401 -26.75 13.16 1.25
N ARG A 402 -26.44 11.85 1.25
CA ARG A 402 -27.50 10.83 1.22
C ARG A 402 -28.37 10.84 2.47
N VAL A 403 -27.78 11.07 3.64
CA VAL A 403 -28.53 11.21 4.90
C VAL A 403 -29.32 12.51 4.89
N GLY A 404 -28.74 13.61 4.41
CA GLY A 404 -29.44 14.88 4.22
C GLY A 404 -30.70 14.70 3.37
N ASP A 405 -30.56 14.15 2.16
CA ASP A 405 -31.67 13.89 1.25
C ASP A 405 -32.72 12.93 1.86
N TRP A 406 -32.29 11.95 2.66
CA TRP A 406 -33.22 11.04 3.34
C TRP A 406 -34.01 11.71 4.48
N LEU A 407 -33.38 12.62 5.22
CA LEU A 407 -34.03 13.40 6.26
C LEU A 407 -34.96 14.46 5.67
N ASP A 408 -34.57 15.08 4.55
CA ASP A 408 -35.31 16.17 3.92
C ASP A 408 -36.58 15.74 3.16
N GLY A 409 -36.75 14.44 2.91
CA GLY A 409 -38.00 13.85 2.41
C GLY A 409 -38.09 13.78 0.87
N ALA A 410 -39.29 13.96 0.31
CA ALA A 410 -39.55 13.83 -1.13
C ALA A 410 -39.12 15.06 -1.97
N GLY A 411 -38.39 16.01 -1.37
CA GLY A 411 -37.81 17.14 -2.06
C GLY A 411 -36.76 16.69 -3.08
N THR A 412 -36.62 17.43 -4.18
CA THR A 412 -35.57 17.20 -5.18
C THR A 412 -34.20 17.44 -4.52
N PRO A 413 -33.21 16.53 -4.64
CA PRO A 413 -31.90 16.73 -4.03
C PRO A 413 -31.28 18.09 -4.41
N GLY A 414 -31.05 18.94 -3.41
CA GLY A 414 -30.49 20.28 -3.60
C GLY A 414 -31.47 21.38 -4.04
N ALA A 415 -32.79 21.13 -3.99
CA ALA A 415 -33.82 22.15 -4.15
C ALA A 415 -34.74 22.15 -2.91
N GLY A 416 -34.68 23.25 -2.15
CA GLY A 416 -35.42 23.56 -0.91
C GLY A 416 -36.33 22.48 -0.32
N GLY A 417 -35.93 21.93 0.83
CA GLY A 417 -36.77 21.11 1.69
C GLY A 417 -36.94 21.68 3.09
N THR A 418 -37.28 20.81 4.04
CA THR A 418 -37.55 21.15 5.45
C THR A 418 -36.29 21.52 6.24
N ILE A 419 -35.10 21.18 5.73
CA ILE A 419 -33.81 21.51 6.34
C ILE A 419 -32.84 22.17 5.31
N ASP A 420 -31.82 22.87 5.79
CA ASP A 420 -30.81 23.52 4.94
C ASP A 420 -29.85 22.53 4.26
N GLY A 421 -29.79 21.30 4.78
CA GLY A 421 -28.96 20.21 4.27
C GLY A 421 -27.46 20.39 4.54
N PRO A 422 -26.61 19.58 3.91
CA PRO A 422 -25.17 19.59 4.13
C PRO A 422 -24.48 20.87 3.60
N PRO A 423 -23.23 21.15 4.03
CA PRO A 423 -22.44 22.28 3.56
C PRO A 423 -22.36 22.37 2.03
N VAL A 424 -22.50 23.59 1.52
CA VAL A 424 -22.50 23.93 0.08
C VAL A 424 -21.30 23.33 -0.67
N LEU A 425 -20.13 23.27 -0.03
CA LEU A 425 -18.92 22.69 -0.61
C LEU A 425 -19.12 21.23 -1.05
N LEU A 426 -19.88 20.42 -0.31
CA LEU A 426 -20.11 19.01 -0.65
C LEU A 426 -20.88 18.90 -1.97
N THR A 427 -21.82 19.82 -2.22
CA THR A 427 -22.54 19.92 -3.50
C THR A 427 -21.61 20.35 -4.64
N TRP A 428 -20.70 21.30 -4.40
CA TRP A 428 -19.67 21.63 -5.38
C TRP A 428 -18.75 20.44 -5.69
N GLN A 429 -18.32 19.68 -4.68
CA GLN A 429 -17.53 18.47 -4.87
C GLN A 429 -18.29 17.37 -5.63
N ALA A 430 -19.60 17.23 -5.41
CA ALA A 430 -20.42 16.30 -6.19
C ALA A 430 -20.48 16.70 -7.68
N SER A 431 -20.60 17.99 -7.97
CA SER A 431 -20.66 18.51 -9.35
C SER A 431 -19.37 18.31 -10.17
N VAL A 432 -18.26 17.97 -9.51
CA VAL A 432 -16.98 17.61 -10.15
C VAL A 432 -16.97 16.18 -10.71
N ILE A 433 -17.86 15.30 -10.26
CA ILE A 433 -17.87 13.89 -10.67
C ILE A 433 -18.18 13.73 -12.17
N PRO A 434 -19.23 14.35 -12.76
CA PRO A 434 -19.50 14.24 -14.19
C PRO A 434 -18.32 14.66 -15.10
N PRO A 435 -17.70 15.84 -14.95
CA PRO A 435 -16.56 16.20 -15.80
C PRO A 435 -15.36 15.26 -15.59
N LEU A 436 -15.14 14.73 -14.37
CA LEU A 436 -14.11 13.72 -14.14
C LEU A 436 -14.41 12.42 -14.91
N LEU A 437 -15.66 11.96 -14.94
CA LEU A 437 -16.06 10.77 -15.70
C LEU A 437 -15.86 10.95 -17.21
N VAL A 438 -16.11 12.15 -17.74
CA VAL A 438 -15.83 12.47 -19.16
C VAL A 438 -14.33 12.33 -19.45
N VAL A 439 -13.47 12.89 -18.60
CA VAL A 439 -12.01 12.72 -18.75
C VAL A 439 -11.60 11.25 -18.70
N LEU A 440 -12.14 10.47 -17.77
CA LEU A 440 -11.87 9.04 -17.67
C LEU A 440 -12.33 8.28 -18.92
N ALA A 441 -13.50 8.62 -19.49
CA ALA A 441 -13.98 8.03 -20.73
C ALA A 441 -13.04 8.32 -21.92
N LEU A 442 -12.51 9.56 -22.01
CA LEU A 442 -11.53 9.93 -23.03
C LEU A 442 -10.21 9.16 -22.86
N VAL A 443 -9.73 8.99 -21.61
CA VAL A 443 -8.54 8.18 -21.33
C VAL A 443 -8.76 6.72 -21.70
N CYS A 444 -9.93 6.15 -21.38
CA CYS A 444 -10.31 4.80 -21.78
C CYS A 444 -10.35 4.63 -23.31
N GLY A 445 -10.95 5.58 -24.03
CA GLY A 445 -10.97 5.61 -25.49
C GLY A 445 -9.55 5.66 -26.09
N TRP A 446 -8.68 6.52 -25.53
CA TRP A 446 -7.28 6.58 -25.92
C TRP A 446 -6.53 5.26 -25.69
N LEU A 447 -6.72 4.62 -24.54
CA LEU A 447 -6.11 3.31 -24.23
C LEU A 447 -6.64 2.19 -25.14
N ALA A 448 -7.93 2.21 -25.49
CA ALA A 448 -8.52 1.28 -26.44
C ALA A 448 -7.87 1.40 -27.83
N VAL A 449 -7.71 2.64 -28.32
CA VAL A 449 -7.02 2.92 -29.60
C VAL A 449 -5.55 2.46 -29.54
N LEU A 450 -4.84 2.74 -28.45
CA LEU A 450 -3.45 2.30 -28.28
C LEU A 450 -3.33 0.76 -28.26
N THR A 451 -4.23 0.09 -27.55
CA THR A 451 -4.27 -1.38 -27.48
C THR A 451 -4.53 -1.96 -28.85
N TRP A 452 -5.49 -1.42 -29.59
CA TRP A 452 -5.80 -1.87 -30.95
C TRP A 452 -4.63 -1.68 -31.92
N ARG A 453 -3.96 -0.51 -31.89
CA ARG A 453 -2.76 -0.26 -32.70
C ARG A 453 -1.63 -1.22 -32.35
N ARG A 454 -1.43 -1.51 -31.07
CA ARG A 454 -0.40 -2.44 -30.60
C ARG A 454 -0.70 -3.88 -31.00
N THR A 455 -1.95 -4.33 -30.86
CA THR A 455 -2.39 -5.64 -31.36
C THR A 455 -2.03 -5.80 -32.83
N ARG A 456 -2.34 -4.81 -33.68
CA ARG A 456 -1.99 -4.87 -35.11
C ARG A 456 -0.49 -4.93 -35.35
N ARG A 457 0.31 -4.19 -34.57
CA ARG A 457 1.78 -4.19 -34.67
C ARG A 457 2.41 -5.51 -34.24
N ASP A 458 1.80 -6.21 -33.29
CA ASP A 458 2.36 -7.45 -32.72
C ASP A 458 2.05 -8.70 -33.57
N ILE A 459 1.11 -8.61 -34.54
CA ILE A 459 0.75 -9.73 -35.45
C ILE A 459 1.99 -10.37 -36.12
N PRO A 460 2.89 -9.62 -36.78
CA PRO A 460 4.04 -10.23 -37.46
C PRO A 460 5.05 -10.85 -36.49
N THR A 461 5.09 -10.39 -35.24
CA THR A 461 5.96 -10.96 -34.21
C THR A 461 5.39 -12.30 -33.73
N VAL A 462 4.08 -12.38 -33.49
CA VAL A 462 3.44 -13.65 -33.13
C VAL A 462 3.65 -14.71 -34.21
N THR A 463 3.51 -14.37 -35.49
CA THR A 463 3.76 -15.32 -36.58
C THR A 463 5.21 -15.82 -36.62
N ARG A 464 6.20 -14.99 -36.25
CA ARG A 464 7.61 -15.39 -36.20
C ARG A 464 7.95 -16.29 -35.00
N ASP A 465 7.21 -16.17 -33.91
CA ASP A 465 7.47 -16.96 -32.69
C ASP A 465 7.09 -18.45 -32.84
N TYR A 466 6.27 -18.77 -33.85
CA TYR A 466 5.77 -20.13 -34.16
C TYR A 466 6.02 -20.50 -35.63
N PRO A 467 7.29 -20.72 -36.02
CA PRO A 467 7.62 -21.11 -37.39
C PRO A 467 7.08 -22.50 -37.72
N GLY A 468 6.55 -22.68 -38.94
CA GLY A 468 6.12 -23.99 -39.46
C GLY A 468 4.72 -24.44 -39.03
N GLU A 469 4.02 -23.69 -38.17
CA GLU A 469 2.64 -23.99 -37.80
C GLU A 469 1.63 -23.33 -38.77
N PRO A 470 0.48 -23.97 -39.08
CA PRO A 470 -0.53 -23.42 -39.99
C PRO A 470 -1.05 -22.06 -39.50
N ALA A 471 -1.05 -21.06 -40.38
CA ALA A 471 -1.52 -19.72 -40.02
C ALA A 471 -3.01 -19.73 -39.64
N ASP A 472 -3.35 -19.08 -38.52
CA ASP A 472 -4.73 -18.86 -38.05
C ASP A 472 -4.87 -17.40 -37.61
N THR A 473 -5.57 -16.62 -38.43
CA THR A 473 -5.78 -15.19 -38.18
C THR A 473 -6.46 -14.93 -36.84
N ALA A 474 -7.47 -15.72 -36.46
CA ALA A 474 -8.21 -15.52 -35.22
C ALA A 474 -7.33 -15.81 -34.00
N ARG A 475 -6.54 -16.88 -34.04
CA ARG A 475 -5.59 -17.21 -32.97
C ARG A 475 -4.46 -16.21 -32.85
N THR A 476 -3.88 -15.78 -33.97
CA THR A 476 -2.86 -14.73 -34.00
C THR A 476 -3.39 -13.45 -33.36
N LEU A 477 -4.62 -13.03 -33.70
CA LEU A 477 -5.27 -11.85 -33.12
C LEU A 477 -5.50 -12.00 -31.60
N ARG A 478 -5.88 -13.19 -31.12
CA ARG A 478 -6.04 -13.46 -29.67
C ARG A 478 -4.73 -13.34 -28.91
N ILE A 479 -3.64 -13.91 -29.44
CA ILE A 479 -2.30 -13.87 -28.81
C ILE A 479 -1.76 -12.42 -28.83
N ALA A 480 -1.79 -11.75 -29.99
CA ALA A 480 -1.36 -10.37 -30.13
C ALA A 480 -2.20 -9.43 -29.24
N GLY A 481 -3.52 -9.65 -29.17
CA GLY A 481 -4.42 -8.90 -28.30
C GLY A 481 -4.18 -9.17 -26.81
N SER A 482 -3.72 -10.37 -26.43
CA SER A 482 -3.28 -10.67 -25.07
C SER A 482 -2.00 -9.89 -24.71
N ARG A 483 -0.97 -9.92 -25.57
CA ARG A 483 0.27 -9.13 -25.39
C ARG A 483 0.00 -7.62 -25.31
N ALA A 484 -0.88 -7.11 -26.18
CA ALA A 484 -1.24 -5.70 -26.19
C ALA A 484 -1.97 -5.26 -24.91
N ARG A 485 -2.93 -6.06 -24.42
CA ARG A 485 -3.61 -5.81 -23.15
C ARG A 485 -2.67 -5.93 -21.96
N ALA A 486 -1.75 -6.90 -21.96
CA ALA A 486 -0.73 -7.03 -20.93
C ALA A 486 0.12 -5.76 -20.81
N ALA A 487 0.40 -5.06 -21.91
CA ALA A 487 1.14 -3.80 -21.92
C ALA A 487 0.37 -2.59 -21.34
N LEU A 488 -0.94 -2.69 -21.09
CA LEU A 488 -1.72 -1.59 -20.49
C LEU A 488 -1.26 -1.26 -19.07
N THR A 489 -0.79 -2.26 -18.32
CA THR A 489 -0.20 -2.06 -16.99
C THR A 489 0.93 -1.03 -17.00
N ASP A 490 1.68 -0.94 -18.11
CA ASP A 490 2.78 0.00 -18.23
C ASP A 490 2.32 1.47 -18.31
N ARG A 491 1.03 1.69 -18.64
CA ARG A 491 0.37 2.99 -18.78
C ARG A 491 -0.37 3.46 -17.53
N VAL A 492 -0.51 2.62 -16.51
CA VAL A 492 -1.19 2.98 -15.24
C VAL A 492 -0.65 4.27 -14.62
N PRO A 493 0.68 4.56 -14.60
CA PRO A 493 1.17 5.85 -14.10
C PRO A 493 0.61 7.06 -14.84
N VAL A 494 0.39 6.97 -16.16
CA VAL A 494 -0.18 8.09 -16.94
C VAL A 494 -1.63 8.33 -16.55
N VAL A 495 -2.41 7.25 -16.42
CA VAL A 495 -3.83 7.33 -16.01
C VAL A 495 -3.95 7.95 -14.63
N VAL A 496 -3.17 7.45 -13.65
CA VAL A 496 -3.16 7.99 -12.29
C VAL A 496 -2.73 9.46 -12.26
N GLY A 497 -1.73 9.83 -13.07
CA GLY A 497 -1.27 11.21 -13.20
C GLY A 497 -2.37 12.15 -13.71
N ILE A 498 -3.03 11.78 -14.82
CA ILE A 498 -4.13 12.57 -15.40
C ILE A 498 -5.29 12.68 -14.41
N THR A 499 -5.74 11.56 -13.85
CA THR A 499 -6.87 11.54 -12.90
C THR A 499 -6.54 12.42 -11.68
N SER A 500 -5.37 12.24 -11.07
CA SER A 500 -4.99 13.03 -9.88
C SER A 500 -4.86 14.52 -10.17
N ALA A 501 -4.28 14.92 -11.30
CA ALA A 501 -4.15 16.32 -11.69
C ALA A 501 -5.52 16.96 -11.95
N VAL A 502 -6.39 16.28 -12.69
CA VAL A 502 -7.75 16.76 -12.97
C VAL A 502 -8.57 16.84 -11.68
N THR A 503 -8.49 15.85 -10.79
CA THR A 503 -9.17 15.89 -9.50
C THR A 503 -8.68 17.05 -8.62
N LEU A 504 -7.38 17.34 -8.60
CA LEU A 504 -6.84 18.49 -7.86
C LEU A 504 -7.38 19.81 -8.44
N LEU A 505 -7.38 19.98 -9.77
CA LEU A 505 -7.86 21.19 -10.43
C LEU A 505 -9.36 21.41 -10.22
N LEU A 506 -10.16 20.37 -10.44
CA LEU A 506 -11.61 20.44 -10.24
C LEU A 506 -11.96 20.64 -8.77
N GLY A 507 -11.23 20.01 -7.84
CA GLY A 507 -11.40 20.22 -6.40
C GLY A 507 -11.05 21.63 -5.96
N ALA A 508 -10.00 22.24 -6.51
CA ALA A 508 -9.66 23.64 -6.27
C ALA A 508 -10.75 24.58 -6.81
N GLY A 509 -11.28 24.29 -8.00
CA GLY A 509 -12.41 25.03 -8.58
C GLY A 509 -13.68 24.93 -7.73
N ALA A 510 -14.01 23.73 -7.24
CA ALA A 510 -15.13 23.49 -6.32
C ALA A 510 -14.98 24.27 -5.00
N LEU A 511 -13.77 24.29 -4.43
CA LEU A 511 -13.47 25.05 -3.23
C LEU A 511 -13.62 26.56 -3.45
N ALA A 512 -13.03 27.07 -4.53
CA ALA A 512 -13.11 28.48 -4.89
C ALA A 512 -14.57 28.90 -5.14
N GLY A 513 -15.33 28.12 -5.92
CA GLY A 513 -16.74 28.38 -6.20
C GLY A 513 -17.62 28.37 -4.94
N ALA A 514 -17.40 27.42 -4.04
CA ALA A 514 -18.13 27.36 -2.77
C ALA A 514 -17.88 28.58 -1.89
N TRP A 515 -16.63 29.05 -1.80
CA TRP A 515 -16.27 30.22 -0.98
C TRP A 515 -16.69 31.56 -1.57
N THR A 516 -16.61 31.72 -2.88
CA THR A 516 -16.97 33.00 -3.51
C THR A 516 -18.48 33.17 -3.65
N ALA A 517 -19.21 32.10 -4.00
CA ALA A 517 -20.63 32.19 -4.26
C ALA A 517 -21.50 32.05 -3.00
N GLY A 518 -21.05 31.27 -2.00
CA GLY A 518 -21.88 30.92 -0.83
C GLY A 518 -23.15 30.13 -1.17
N LYS A 519 -23.30 29.69 -2.42
CA LYS A 519 -24.47 29.04 -3.00
C LYS A 519 -24.06 27.77 -3.74
N VAL A 520 -25.00 26.85 -3.93
CA VAL A 520 -24.80 25.64 -4.74
C VAL A 520 -24.52 25.99 -6.21
N PRO A 521 -23.81 25.14 -6.98
CA PRO A 521 -23.39 25.45 -8.36
C PRO A 521 -24.50 25.98 -9.27
N GLY A 522 -25.69 25.36 -9.26
CA GLY A 522 -26.81 25.79 -10.09
C GLY A 522 -27.29 27.20 -9.77
N GLU A 523 -27.43 27.52 -8.48
CA GLU A 523 -27.83 28.85 -8.00
C GLU A 523 -26.74 29.91 -8.25
N ALA A 524 -25.47 29.55 -8.08
CA ALA A 524 -24.33 30.44 -8.33
C ALA A 524 -24.22 30.84 -9.82
N ALA A 525 -24.60 29.94 -10.73
CA ALA A 525 -24.55 30.16 -12.17
C ALA A 525 -25.75 30.96 -12.70
N LYS A 526 -26.82 31.16 -11.92
CA LYS A 526 -27.94 32.02 -12.31
C LYS A 526 -27.44 33.44 -12.60
N GLY A 527 -27.76 33.96 -13.78
CA GLY A 527 -27.32 35.29 -14.24
C GLY A 527 -26.07 35.31 -15.13
N HIS A 528 -25.36 34.18 -15.30
CA HIS A 528 -24.14 34.10 -16.14
C HIS A 528 -24.40 33.50 -17.54
N GLY A 529 -25.66 33.44 -17.99
CA GLY A 529 -26.09 32.90 -19.29
C GLY A 529 -26.65 31.48 -19.22
N ALA A 530 -27.64 31.18 -20.08
CA ALA A 530 -28.44 29.95 -20.02
C ALA A 530 -27.60 28.66 -20.14
N PHE A 531 -26.54 28.67 -20.95
CA PHE A 531 -25.66 27.52 -21.12
C PHE A 531 -24.88 27.20 -19.84
N LEU A 532 -24.27 28.20 -19.20
CA LEU A 532 -23.51 28.01 -17.96
C LEU A 532 -24.42 27.58 -16.80
N ALA A 533 -25.59 28.22 -16.68
CA ALA A 533 -26.59 27.85 -15.68
C ALA A 533 -27.07 26.41 -15.86
N GLY A 534 -27.47 26.03 -17.09
CA GLY A 534 -27.93 24.67 -17.39
C GLY A 534 -26.85 23.61 -17.21
N THR A 535 -25.59 23.92 -17.55
CA THR A 535 -24.46 23.01 -17.36
C THR A 535 -24.16 22.80 -15.87
N ALA A 536 -24.16 23.88 -15.06
CA ALA A 536 -23.92 23.80 -13.63
C ALA A 536 -25.03 23.03 -12.89
N GLU A 537 -26.29 23.28 -13.24
CA GLU A 537 -27.44 22.56 -12.71
C GLU A 537 -27.41 21.07 -13.08
N THR A 538 -27.12 20.76 -14.35
CA THR A 538 -26.97 19.37 -14.81
C THR A 538 -25.83 18.66 -14.10
N ALA A 539 -24.67 19.31 -13.96
CA ALA A 539 -23.52 18.74 -13.27
C ALA A 539 -23.81 18.49 -11.78
N GLN A 540 -24.48 19.43 -11.12
CA GLN A 540 -24.94 19.29 -9.73
C GLN A 540 -25.90 18.10 -9.57
N ALA A 541 -26.95 18.04 -10.39
CA ALA A 541 -27.97 16.98 -10.32
C ALA A 541 -27.36 15.61 -10.63
N LEU A 542 -26.62 15.49 -11.73
CA LEU A 542 -25.97 14.24 -12.13
C LEU A 542 -24.91 13.82 -11.10
N GLY A 543 -24.15 14.76 -10.54
CA GLY A 543 -23.22 14.51 -9.45
C GLY A 543 -23.88 13.88 -8.23
N SER A 544 -25.01 14.43 -7.78
CA SER A 544 -25.80 13.88 -6.67
C SER A 544 -26.33 12.47 -6.97
N TRP A 545 -26.88 12.25 -8.17
CA TRP A 545 -27.33 10.93 -8.62
C TRP A 545 -26.20 9.90 -8.66
N LEU A 546 -25.03 10.30 -9.16
CA LEU A 546 -23.85 9.43 -9.25
C LEU A 546 -23.29 9.08 -7.87
N ILE A 547 -23.36 9.99 -6.90
CA ILE A 547 -23.04 9.70 -5.51
C ILE A 547 -24.02 8.68 -4.94
N SER A 548 -25.32 8.85 -5.18
CA SER A 548 -26.36 7.91 -4.75
C SER A 548 -26.16 6.52 -5.36
N LEU A 549 -25.91 6.45 -6.67
CA LEU A 549 -25.58 5.22 -7.38
C LEU A 549 -24.29 4.60 -6.83
N GLY A 550 -23.25 5.41 -6.64
CA GLY A 550 -21.96 5.01 -6.09
C GLY A 550 -22.08 4.41 -4.70
N PHE A 551 -22.93 4.98 -3.83
CA PHE A 551 -23.22 4.45 -2.50
C PHE A 551 -23.95 3.10 -2.57
N ILE A 552 -24.96 2.97 -3.44
CA ILE A 552 -25.66 1.68 -3.63
C ILE A 552 -24.69 0.62 -4.15
N LEU A 553 -23.86 0.96 -5.14
CA LEU A 553 -22.81 0.08 -5.64
C LEU A 553 -21.82 -0.28 -4.53
N PHE A 554 -21.40 0.67 -3.70
CA PHE A 554 -20.51 0.44 -2.57
C PHE A 554 -21.09 -0.57 -1.57
N VAL A 555 -22.35 -0.42 -1.16
CA VAL A 555 -23.02 -1.34 -0.21
C VAL A 555 -23.24 -2.71 -0.84
N THR A 556 -23.72 -2.76 -2.08
CA THR A 556 -24.00 -4.02 -2.80
C THR A 556 -22.72 -4.80 -3.09
N TRP A 557 -21.65 -4.13 -3.53
CA TRP A 557 -20.34 -4.74 -3.74
C TRP A 557 -19.67 -5.13 -2.43
N GLY A 558 -19.80 -4.33 -1.35
CA GLY A 558 -19.35 -4.72 -0.02
C GLY A 558 -20.01 -6.02 0.45
N ARG A 559 -21.33 -6.14 0.24
CA ARG A 559 -22.09 -7.37 0.53
C ARG A 559 -21.74 -8.53 -0.41
N ARG A 560 -21.46 -8.27 -1.68
CA ARG A 560 -21.07 -9.30 -2.65
C ARG A 560 -19.66 -9.82 -2.38
N ALA A 561 -18.71 -8.93 -2.09
CA ALA A 561 -17.34 -9.29 -1.69
C ALA A 561 -17.32 -10.11 -0.40
N TYR A 562 -18.32 -9.94 0.48
CA TYR A 562 -18.53 -10.80 1.65
C TYR A 562 -18.98 -12.22 1.28
N ARG A 563 -19.71 -12.41 0.18
CA ARG A 563 -20.36 -13.69 -0.19
C ARG A 563 -19.67 -14.49 -1.29
N ASP A 564 -18.91 -13.86 -2.19
CA ASP A 564 -18.44 -14.48 -3.44
C ASP A 564 -16.91 -14.64 -3.47
N ALA A 565 -16.41 -15.85 -3.75
CA ALA A 565 -14.98 -16.15 -3.89
C ALA A 565 -14.33 -15.55 -5.14
N SER A 566 -15.09 -15.41 -6.23
CA SER A 566 -14.58 -14.92 -7.50
C SER A 566 -14.42 -13.40 -7.48
N ALA A 567 -15.39 -12.66 -6.93
CA ALA A 567 -15.32 -11.21 -6.74
C ALA A 567 -14.16 -10.80 -5.80
N ARG A 568 -13.79 -11.66 -4.85
CA ARG A 568 -12.62 -11.48 -3.97
C ARG A 568 -11.30 -11.49 -4.72
N ARG A 569 -11.17 -12.28 -5.80
CA ARG A 569 -9.89 -12.47 -6.52
C ARG A 569 -9.44 -11.20 -7.27
N THR A 570 -10.39 -10.46 -7.86
CA THR A 570 -10.07 -9.21 -8.59
C THR A 570 -9.77 -8.03 -7.67
N ILE A 571 -10.51 -7.90 -6.55
CA ILE A 571 -10.26 -6.85 -5.54
C ILE A 571 -9.00 -7.15 -4.73
N GLY A 572 -8.67 -8.44 -4.53
CA GLY A 572 -7.55 -8.90 -3.73
C GLY A 572 -6.18 -8.41 -4.20
N ILE A 573 -5.96 -8.24 -5.51
CA ILE A 573 -4.64 -7.81 -6.03
C ILE A 573 -4.28 -6.39 -5.58
N LEU A 574 -5.21 -5.44 -5.72
CA LEU A 574 -5.00 -4.06 -5.26
C LEU A 574 -4.85 -3.98 -3.74
N TRP A 575 -5.62 -4.82 -3.04
CA TRP A 575 -5.56 -4.92 -1.59
C TRP A 575 -4.22 -5.47 -1.11
N ASP A 576 -3.68 -6.50 -1.76
CA ASP A 576 -2.42 -7.14 -1.38
C ASP A 576 -1.22 -6.24 -1.68
N VAL A 577 -1.30 -5.38 -2.69
CA VAL A 577 -0.30 -4.31 -2.88
C VAL A 577 -0.43 -3.24 -1.79
N GLY A 578 -1.66 -2.83 -1.45
CA GLY A 578 -1.91 -1.82 -0.41
C GLY A 578 -1.55 -2.26 1.01
N THR A 579 -1.67 -3.56 1.30
CA THR A 579 -1.43 -4.18 2.61
C THR A 579 -0.08 -4.90 2.71
N PHE A 580 0.75 -4.83 1.66
CA PHE A 580 2.15 -5.26 1.74
C PHE A 580 3.00 -4.35 2.62
N TRP A 581 2.64 -3.06 2.71
CA TRP A 581 3.51 -2.07 3.33
C TRP A 581 3.18 -1.81 4.80
N PRO A 582 4.18 -1.70 5.69
CA PRO A 582 3.95 -1.35 7.09
C PRO A 582 3.18 -0.03 7.26
N ARG A 583 2.43 0.07 8.36
CA ARG A 583 1.77 1.32 8.75
C ARG A 583 2.83 2.38 9.08
N ALA A 584 2.85 3.46 8.30
CA ALA A 584 3.83 4.54 8.43
C ALA A 584 3.20 5.94 8.41
N ALA A 585 2.09 6.10 7.69
CA ALA A 585 1.36 7.37 7.58
C ALA A 585 0.01 7.36 8.28
N HIS A 586 -0.70 6.23 8.32
CA HIS A 586 -2.02 6.14 8.94
C HIS A 586 -2.16 4.91 9.85
N PRO A 587 -2.44 5.07 11.16
CA PRO A 587 -2.49 3.96 12.12
C PRO A 587 -3.73 3.07 11.98
N PHE A 588 -4.81 3.60 11.37
CA PHE A 588 -6.04 2.84 11.09
C PHE A 588 -6.07 2.21 9.70
N ALA A 589 -4.97 2.30 8.93
CA ALA A 589 -4.86 1.53 7.69
C ALA A 589 -4.97 0.03 7.99
N PRO A 590 -5.40 -0.80 7.02
CA PRO A 590 -5.41 -2.25 7.19
C PRO A 590 -4.04 -2.81 7.61
N PRO A 591 -3.99 -3.95 8.32
CA PRO A 591 -2.73 -4.49 8.81
C PRO A 591 -1.81 -4.93 7.68
N CYS A 592 -0.51 -4.85 7.92
CA CYS A 592 0.51 -5.29 6.98
C CYS A 592 0.74 -6.81 7.09
N TYR A 593 0.45 -7.58 6.04
CA TYR A 593 0.72 -9.03 6.09
C TYR A 593 2.22 -9.35 5.95
N ALA A 594 3.00 -8.47 5.31
CA ALA A 594 4.43 -8.68 5.13
C ALA A 594 5.23 -8.51 6.43
N GLU A 595 4.73 -7.73 7.41
CA GLU A 595 5.30 -7.66 8.77
C GLU A 595 5.18 -9.01 9.53
N ARG A 596 4.43 -9.98 8.98
CA ARG A 596 4.42 -11.38 9.42
C ARG A 596 5.12 -12.31 8.45
N ALA A 597 4.76 -12.25 7.16
CA ALA A 597 5.27 -13.19 6.16
C ALA A 597 6.77 -13.08 5.90
N VAL A 598 7.34 -11.87 5.94
CA VAL A 598 8.78 -11.68 5.72
C VAL A 598 9.60 -12.29 6.87
N PRO A 599 9.30 -11.99 8.16
CA PRO A 599 9.93 -12.70 9.28
C PRO A 599 9.78 -14.23 9.21
N ASP A 600 8.60 -14.76 8.93
CA ASP A 600 8.35 -16.21 8.86
C ASP A 600 9.25 -16.90 7.83
N LEU A 601 9.34 -16.33 6.62
CA LEU A 601 10.20 -16.82 5.54
C LEU A 601 11.69 -16.72 5.92
N SER A 602 12.12 -15.58 6.46
CA SER A 602 13.51 -15.39 6.87
C SER A 602 13.92 -16.37 7.97
N TRP A 603 13.05 -16.58 8.97
CA TRP A 603 13.28 -17.57 10.03
C TRP A 603 13.39 -18.99 9.48
N ARG A 604 12.51 -19.37 8.54
CA ARG A 604 12.56 -20.70 7.92
C ARG A 604 13.86 -20.91 7.16
N MET A 605 14.26 -19.95 6.33
CA MET A 605 15.51 -20.02 5.55
C MET A 605 16.76 -20.06 6.44
N ALA A 606 16.82 -19.20 7.46
CA ALA A 606 17.96 -19.12 8.37
C ALA A 606 18.06 -20.33 9.30
N THR A 607 16.94 -20.94 9.68
CA THR A 607 16.93 -22.16 10.50
C THR A 607 17.37 -23.35 9.66
N TRP A 608 16.80 -23.53 8.46
CA TRP A 608 17.17 -24.62 7.56
C TRP A 608 18.67 -24.65 7.28
N THR A 609 19.22 -23.54 6.81
CA THR A 609 20.65 -23.42 6.48
C THR A 609 21.57 -23.69 7.67
N ARG A 610 21.11 -23.40 8.89
CA ARG A 610 21.87 -23.67 10.13
C ARG A 610 21.78 -25.12 10.58
N THR A 611 20.61 -25.75 10.48
CA THR A 611 20.38 -27.10 11.01
C THR A 611 20.85 -28.20 10.07
N THR A 612 20.69 -28.02 8.75
CA THR A 612 21.05 -29.05 7.76
C THR A 612 22.39 -28.76 7.09
N GLY A 613 22.92 -27.54 7.24
CA GLY A 613 24.00 -27.04 6.38
C GLY A 613 23.60 -26.87 4.91
N GLY A 614 22.36 -27.25 4.57
CA GLY A 614 21.89 -27.48 3.23
C GLY A 614 21.55 -26.22 2.44
N ARG A 615 21.43 -26.42 1.13
CA ARG A 615 21.22 -25.36 0.13
C ARG A 615 19.74 -25.12 -0.08
N LEU A 616 19.37 -23.90 -0.46
CA LEU A 616 17.96 -23.50 -0.53
C LEU A 616 17.67 -22.70 -1.80
N VAL A 617 16.59 -23.06 -2.51
CA VAL A 617 15.98 -22.19 -3.52
C VAL A 617 14.66 -21.67 -2.98
N ILE A 618 14.46 -20.35 -3.01
CA ILE A 618 13.16 -19.75 -2.76
C ILE A 618 12.48 -19.40 -4.09
N SER A 619 11.34 -20.03 -4.34
CA SER A 619 10.57 -19.96 -5.59
C SER A 619 9.34 -19.07 -5.36
N GLY A 620 9.37 -17.83 -5.85
CA GLY A 620 8.31 -16.84 -5.65
C GLY A 620 7.49 -16.53 -6.90
N HIS A 621 6.19 -16.80 -6.87
CA HIS A 621 5.24 -16.40 -7.92
C HIS A 621 4.64 -15.03 -7.63
N SER A 622 4.58 -14.12 -8.61
CA SER A 622 3.79 -12.88 -8.48
C SER A 622 4.12 -12.10 -7.19
N GLN A 623 3.15 -11.82 -6.32
CA GLN A 623 3.38 -11.19 -5.00
C GLN A 623 4.33 -11.99 -4.09
N GLY A 624 4.37 -13.32 -4.22
CA GLY A 624 5.33 -14.19 -3.55
C GLY A 624 6.78 -13.91 -3.95
N SER A 625 7.05 -13.42 -5.18
CA SER A 625 8.38 -12.97 -5.57
C SER A 625 8.84 -11.71 -4.82
N VAL A 626 7.89 -10.85 -4.43
CA VAL A 626 8.16 -9.64 -3.65
C VAL A 626 8.47 -10.00 -2.20
N LEU A 627 7.71 -10.95 -1.63
CA LEU A 627 7.99 -11.53 -0.31
C LEU A 627 9.33 -12.25 -0.26
N ALA A 628 9.65 -13.05 -1.29
CA ALA A 628 10.92 -13.77 -1.39
C ALA A 628 12.12 -12.81 -1.43
N ALA A 629 12.06 -11.75 -2.25
CA ALA A 629 13.09 -10.73 -2.30
C ALA A 629 13.23 -9.99 -0.96
N ALA A 630 12.11 -9.59 -0.35
CA ALA A 630 12.08 -8.94 0.97
C ALA A 630 12.71 -9.82 2.07
N ALA A 631 12.38 -11.11 2.09
CA ALA A 631 12.91 -12.07 3.06
C ALA A 631 14.40 -12.36 2.85
N ALA A 632 14.87 -12.40 1.59
CA ALA A 632 16.29 -12.58 1.27
C ALA A 632 17.16 -11.42 1.79
N TRP A 633 16.68 -10.17 1.69
CA TRP A 633 17.39 -9.01 2.26
C TRP A 633 17.47 -9.02 3.80
N GLN A 634 16.61 -9.75 4.49
CA GLN A 634 16.65 -9.87 5.95
C GLN A 634 17.63 -10.94 6.45
N LEU A 635 18.16 -11.79 5.55
CA LEU A 635 19.17 -12.78 5.90
C LEU A 635 20.55 -12.13 6.10
N THR A 636 21.39 -12.72 6.96
CA THR A 636 22.80 -12.33 7.07
C THR A 636 23.56 -12.62 5.77
N PRO A 637 24.66 -11.93 5.46
CA PRO A 637 25.43 -12.18 4.24
C PRO A 637 25.82 -13.65 4.06
N ALA A 638 26.24 -14.32 5.14
CA ALA A 638 26.62 -15.74 5.12
C ALA A 638 25.47 -16.67 4.75
N VAL A 639 24.26 -16.43 5.27
CA VAL A 639 23.07 -17.22 4.93
C VAL A 639 22.57 -16.88 3.54
N ARG A 640 22.57 -15.60 3.16
CA ARG A 640 22.09 -15.11 1.86
C ARG A 640 22.88 -15.73 0.70
N LYS A 641 24.18 -15.99 0.87
CA LYS A 641 25.02 -16.68 -0.13
C LYS A 641 24.74 -18.19 -0.27
N ARG A 642 23.88 -18.77 0.58
CA ARG A 642 23.40 -20.16 0.46
C ARG A 642 21.99 -20.26 -0.10
N VAL A 643 21.40 -19.13 -0.46
CA VAL A 643 20.04 -19.03 -0.98
C VAL A 643 20.08 -18.57 -2.44
N ALA A 644 19.44 -19.36 -3.31
CA ALA A 644 19.15 -18.96 -4.68
C ALA A 644 17.70 -18.50 -4.81
N LEU A 645 17.47 -17.54 -5.71
CA LEU A 645 16.17 -16.92 -5.92
C LEU A 645 15.61 -17.32 -7.29
N LEU A 646 14.41 -17.89 -7.32
CA LEU A 646 13.65 -18.14 -8.55
C LEU A 646 12.37 -17.31 -8.52
N THR A 647 12.28 -16.30 -9.36
CA THR A 647 11.07 -15.45 -9.47
C THR A 647 10.33 -15.74 -10.76
N TYR A 648 9.01 -15.69 -10.74
CA TYR A 648 8.21 -15.96 -11.93
C TYR A 648 6.87 -15.23 -11.91
N GLY A 649 6.44 -14.74 -13.08
CA GLY A 649 5.34 -13.78 -13.15
C GLY A 649 5.61 -12.55 -12.26
N SER A 650 6.86 -12.14 -12.11
CA SER A 650 7.27 -11.22 -11.04
C SER A 650 6.93 -9.74 -11.32
N PRO A 651 6.22 -9.04 -10.40
CA PRO A 651 5.97 -7.61 -10.50
C PRO A 651 7.12 -6.74 -9.95
N LEU A 652 8.27 -7.33 -9.59
CA LEU A 652 9.37 -6.65 -8.89
C LEU A 652 9.83 -5.36 -9.60
N GLU A 653 10.10 -5.42 -10.90
CA GLU A 653 10.45 -4.21 -11.66
C GLU A 653 9.21 -3.48 -12.17
N ARG A 654 8.32 -4.20 -12.85
CA ARG A 654 7.23 -3.63 -13.64
C ARG A 654 6.21 -2.84 -12.81
N LEU A 655 5.99 -3.24 -11.56
CA LEU A 655 5.12 -2.54 -10.62
C LEU A 655 5.94 -1.95 -9.47
N TYR A 656 6.65 -2.79 -8.70
CA TYR A 656 7.25 -2.36 -7.45
C TYR A 656 8.41 -1.39 -7.67
N GLY A 657 9.29 -1.66 -8.63
CA GLY A 657 10.44 -0.81 -8.94
C GLY A 657 10.06 0.56 -9.49
N ARG A 658 8.93 0.64 -10.20
CA ARG A 658 8.42 1.92 -10.73
C ARG A 658 7.72 2.75 -9.66
N TRP A 659 6.86 2.14 -8.86
CA TRP A 659 6.01 2.87 -7.90
C TRP A 659 6.67 3.06 -6.52
N PHE A 660 7.62 2.21 -6.14
CA PHE A 660 8.35 2.26 -4.87
C PHE A 660 9.88 2.25 -5.11
N PRO A 661 10.41 3.21 -5.88
CA PRO A 661 11.79 3.18 -6.38
C PRO A 661 12.84 3.20 -5.26
N ALA A 662 12.54 3.82 -4.11
CA ALA A 662 13.44 3.81 -2.96
C ALA A 662 13.63 2.42 -2.31
N HIS A 663 12.78 1.44 -2.63
CA HIS A 663 12.75 0.11 -2.00
C HIS A 663 13.01 -1.01 -3.00
N PHE A 664 12.40 -0.93 -4.19
CA PHE A 664 12.52 -1.93 -5.26
C PHE A 664 13.07 -1.33 -6.56
N GLY A 665 13.61 -0.11 -6.54
CA GLY A 665 14.19 0.50 -7.73
C GLY A 665 15.46 -0.20 -8.22
N PRO A 666 16.00 0.22 -9.37
CA PRO A 666 17.11 -0.46 -10.04
C PRO A 666 18.33 -0.69 -9.13
N ALA A 667 18.67 0.28 -8.29
CA ALA A 667 19.78 0.17 -7.34
C ALA A 667 19.56 -0.94 -6.30
N ALA A 668 18.35 -1.06 -5.74
CA ALA A 668 18.02 -2.08 -4.76
C ALA A 668 18.02 -3.48 -5.38
N LEU A 669 17.40 -3.65 -6.55
CA LEU A 669 17.38 -4.94 -7.26
C LEU A 669 18.77 -5.35 -7.74
N THR A 670 19.61 -4.39 -8.14
CA THR A 670 21.01 -4.66 -8.49
C THR A 670 21.82 -5.10 -7.26
N SER A 671 21.59 -4.48 -6.09
CA SER A 671 22.22 -4.92 -4.84
C SER A 671 21.78 -6.33 -4.47
N LEU A 672 20.48 -6.65 -4.55
CA LEU A 672 19.98 -8.01 -4.33
C LEU A 672 20.71 -9.03 -5.22
N HIS A 673 20.83 -8.75 -6.51
CA HIS A 673 21.51 -9.62 -7.46
C HIS A 673 22.99 -9.88 -7.12
N ARG A 674 23.71 -8.88 -6.57
CA ARG A 674 25.10 -9.07 -6.12
C ARG A 674 25.20 -9.85 -4.81
N GLU A 675 24.18 -9.73 -3.97
CA GLU A 675 24.18 -10.24 -2.61
C GLU A 675 23.70 -11.69 -2.51
N VAL A 676 22.70 -12.10 -3.29
CA VAL A 676 22.34 -13.52 -3.44
C VAL A 676 23.40 -14.26 -4.26
N ASP A 677 23.41 -15.59 -4.19
CA ASP A 677 24.36 -16.40 -4.97
C ASP A 677 23.97 -16.46 -6.45
N CYS A 678 22.72 -16.82 -6.72
CA CYS A 678 22.17 -16.83 -8.06
C CYS A 678 20.67 -16.49 -8.06
N TRP A 679 20.25 -15.82 -9.14
CA TRP A 679 18.87 -15.38 -9.34
C TRP A 679 18.45 -15.62 -10.78
N ARG A 680 17.28 -16.25 -10.98
CA ARG A 680 16.59 -16.35 -12.27
C ARG A 680 15.16 -15.84 -12.20
N ASN A 681 14.72 -15.18 -13.26
CA ASN A 681 13.37 -14.69 -13.45
C ASN A 681 12.72 -15.26 -14.72
N LEU A 682 11.50 -15.79 -14.59
CA LEU A 682 10.68 -16.33 -15.69
C LEU A 682 9.46 -15.44 -15.94
N TYR A 683 9.23 -15.05 -17.20
CA TYR A 683 8.11 -14.19 -17.55
C TYR A 683 7.55 -14.48 -18.94
N ARG A 684 6.28 -14.11 -19.18
CA ARG A 684 5.61 -14.17 -20.47
C ARG A 684 5.28 -12.78 -20.98
N ALA A 685 5.29 -12.59 -22.30
CA ALA A 685 4.89 -11.31 -22.92
C ALA A 685 3.38 -11.02 -22.80
N THR A 686 2.59 -12.05 -22.54
CA THR A 686 1.13 -12.03 -22.32
C THR A 686 0.75 -11.78 -20.85
N ASP A 687 1.72 -11.77 -19.93
CA ASP A 687 1.47 -11.55 -18.51
C ASP A 687 1.23 -10.05 -18.23
N PRO A 688 0.06 -9.65 -17.71
CA PRO A 688 -0.23 -8.25 -17.39
C PRO A 688 0.45 -7.74 -16.11
N ILE A 689 0.95 -8.63 -15.25
CA ILE A 689 1.50 -8.29 -13.93
C ILE A 689 3.01 -8.50 -13.94
N GLY A 690 3.43 -9.70 -14.35
CA GLY A 690 4.81 -10.12 -14.43
C GLY A 690 5.56 -9.46 -15.59
N GLY A 691 6.88 -9.40 -15.47
CA GLY A 691 7.76 -8.94 -16.53
C GLY A 691 9.23 -9.21 -16.23
N PRO A 692 10.13 -8.78 -17.14
CA PRO A 692 11.56 -8.83 -16.89
C PRO A 692 11.94 -7.89 -15.73
N VAL A 693 12.90 -8.31 -14.89
CA VAL A 693 13.43 -7.54 -13.76
C VAL A 693 14.43 -6.48 -14.23
N ARG A 694 15.08 -6.69 -15.38
CA ARG A 694 15.99 -5.76 -16.06
C ARG A 694 17.21 -5.37 -15.22
N VAL A 695 17.75 -6.33 -14.49
CA VAL A 695 18.99 -6.16 -13.73
C VAL A 695 20.15 -6.73 -14.57
N HIS A 696 21.15 -5.90 -14.80
CA HIS A 696 22.39 -6.29 -15.47
C HIS A 696 23.57 -5.88 -14.60
N THR A 697 24.41 -6.85 -14.25
CA THR A 697 25.69 -6.61 -13.57
C THR A 697 26.80 -7.23 -14.44
N ALA A 698 27.80 -6.43 -14.77
CA ALA A 698 28.92 -6.89 -15.60
C ALA A 698 29.60 -8.11 -14.95
N GLY A 699 29.82 -9.16 -15.74
CA GLY A 699 30.43 -10.41 -15.25
C GLY A 699 29.51 -11.34 -14.45
N ALA A 700 28.25 -10.94 -14.17
CA ALA A 700 27.29 -11.78 -13.46
C ALA A 700 26.31 -12.48 -14.43
N PRO A 701 25.79 -13.67 -14.07
CA PRO A 701 24.75 -14.34 -14.85
C PRO A 701 23.50 -13.46 -15.00
N GLN A 702 22.87 -13.49 -16.19
CA GLN A 702 21.65 -12.71 -16.42
C GLN A 702 20.54 -13.11 -15.44
N VAL A 703 19.76 -12.15 -14.94
CA VAL A 703 18.61 -12.49 -14.07
C VAL A 703 17.45 -13.01 -14.91
N ASP A 704 17.12 -12.30 -15.98
CA ASP A 704 15.98 -12.64 -16.83
C ASP A 704 16.34 -13.75 -17.82
N ARG A 705 15.49 -14.79 -17.88
CA ARG A 705 15.46 -15.72 -19.01
C ARG A 705 14.77 -15.04 -20.19
N ASP A 706 15.03 -15.51 -21.41
CA ASP A 706 14.16 -15.19 -22.55
C ASP A 706 12.69 -15.49 -22.23
N ALA A 707 11.81 -14.65 -22.76
CA ALA A 707 10.38 -14.73 -22.51
C ALA A 707 9.86 -16.14 -22.84
N LEU A 708 9.12 -16.73 -21.91
CA LEU A 708 8.48 -18.02 -22.15
C LEU A 708 7.48 -17.89 -23.29
N LYS A 709 7.41 -18.91 -24.15
CA LYS A 709 6.38 -18.99 -25.18
C LYS A 709 5.01 -19.10 -24.50
N ASP A 710 4.05 -18.33 -24.99
CA ASP A 710 2.66 -18.39 -24.53
C ASP A 710 1.73 -18.05 -25.70
N PRO A 711 0.92 -19.01 -26.17
CA PRO A 711 0.78 -20.39 -25.69
C PRO A 711 2.02 -21.28 -25.95
N LEU A 712 2.15 -22.41 -25.24
CA LEU A 712 3.26 -23.36 -25.48
C LEU A 712 3.28 -23.91 -26.91
N ALA A 713 2.10 -24.13 -27.49
CA ALA A 713 1.90 -24.50 -28.89
C ALA A 713 0.91 -23.54 -29.57
N TYR A 714 1.20 -23.16 -30.81
CA TYR A 714 0.34 -22.23 -31.53
C TYR A 714 -0.92 -22.90 -32.06
N GLY A 715 -0.86 -24.11 -32.58
CA GLY A 715 -1.97 -24.84 -33.17
C GLY A 715 -2.21 -26.15 -32.45
N ARG A 716 -2.62 -27.16 -33.23
CA ARG A 716 -2.60 -28.55 -32.81
C ARG A 716 -1.33 -29.19 -33.36
N THR A 717 -0.60 -29.88 -32.52
CA THR A 717 0.56 -30.70 -32.90
C THR A 717 0.35 -32.13 -32.37
N GLU A 718 1.19 -33.09 -32.76
CA GLU A 718 1.10 -34.45 -32.22
C GLU A 718 1.30 -34.47 -30.69
N GLN A 719 2.21 -33.63 -30.18
CA GLN A 719 2.46 -33.47 -28.74
C GLN A 719 1.37 -32.63 -28.04
N HIS A 720 0.69 -31.75 -28.77
CA HIS A 720 -0.38 -30.89 -28.27
C HIS A 720 -1.61 -30.96 -29.19
N PRO A 721 -2.37 -32.08 -29.16
CA PRO A 721 -3.49 -32.30 -30.08
C PRO A 721 -4.68 -31.36 -29.78
N LEU A 722 -4.70 -30.79 -28.57
CA LEU A 722 -5.68 -29.78 -28.16
C LEU A 722 -5.04 -28.38 -28.17
N PRO A 723 -5.79 -27.34 -28.58
CA PRO A 723 -5.37 -25.95 -28.49
C PRO A 723 -4.77 -25.59 -27.12
N ALA A 724 -3.46 -25.34 -27.06
CA ALA A 724 -2.84 -24.87 -25.83
C ALA A 724 -3.46 -23.52 -25.39
N PRO A 725 -3.78 -23.33 -24.11
CA PRO A 725 -4.36 -22.08 -23.62
C PRO A 725 -3.33 -20.95 -23.62
N ILE A 726 -3.80 -19.69 -23.71
CA ILE A 726 -2.99 -18.52 -23.41
C ILE A 726 -3.00 -18.36 -21.88
N LEU A 727 -1.88 -18.68 -21.24
CA LEU A 727 -1.80 -18.80 -19.78
C LEU A 727 -1.59 -17.45 -19.08
N GLY A 728 -0.92 -16.49 -19.74
CA GLY A 728 -0.64 -15.17 -19.17
C GLY A 728 0.10 -15.26 -17.84
N HIS A 729 -0.57 -14.88 -16.75
CA HIS A 729 0.01 -14.83 -15.39
C HIS A 729 -0.02 -16.16 -14.61
N SER A 730 -0.73 -17.17 -15.11
CA SER A 730 -0.98 -18.44 -14.40
C SER A 730 -0.01 -19.54 -14.80
N ASP A 731 0.07 -20.65 -14.06
CA ASP A 731 0.70 -21.92 -14.49
C ASP A 731 2.12 -21.79 -15.04
N TYR A 732 2.97 -21.03 -14.35
CA TYR A 732 4.41 -20.97 -14.65
C TYR A 732 5.13 -22.25 -14.25
N GLN A 733 4.69 -22.94 -13.18
CA GLN A 733 5.34 -24.14 -12.65
C GLN A 733 5.17 -25.35 -13.59
N ALA A 734 4.09 -25.36 -14.39
CA ALA A 734 3.84 -26.37 -15.42
C ALA A 734 4.73 -26.20 -16.66
N ASP A 735 5.41 -25.05 -16.81
CA ASP A 735 6.35 -24.84 -17.92
C ASP A 735 7.65 -25.62 -17.64
N PRO A 736 8.16 -26.43 -18.57
CA PRO A 736 9.39 -27.21 -18.37
C PRO A 736 10.60 -26.34 -17.93
N ALA A 737 10.64 -25.08 -18.39
CA ALA A 737 11.68 -24.14 -18.02
C ALA A 737 11.77 -23.89 -16.51
N PHE A 738 10.67 -24.04 -15.77
CA PHE A 738 10.64 -23.86 -14.32
C PHE A 738 11.52 -24.90 -13.62
N ALA A 739 11.29 -26.18 -13.92
CA ALA A 739 12.04 -27.28 -13.33
C ALA A 739 13.52 -27.24 -13.75
N GLU A 740 13.79 -26.91 -15.01
CA GLU A 740 15.15 -26.75 -15.54
C GLU A 740 15.95 -25.67 -14.81
N GLU A 741 15.40 -24.45 -14.69
CA GLU A 741 16.11 -23.34 -14.04
C GLU A 741 16.26 -23.57 -12.53
N ARG A 742 15.26 -24.16 -11.87
CA ARG A 742 15.38 -24.57 -10.45
C ARG A 742 16.54 -25.55 -10.26
N ALA A 743 16.63 -26.59 -11.09
CA ALA A 743 17.71 -27.57 -11.01
C ALA A 743 19.09 -26.92 -11.24
N ARG A 744 19.17 -25.98 -12.20
CA ARG A 744 20.40 -25.19 -12.46
C ARG A 744 20.81 -24.34 -11.27
N LEU A 745 19.86 -23.67 -10.61
CA LEU A 745 20.12 -22.88 -9.41
C LEU A 745 20.65 -23.76 -8.26
N LEU A 746 20.00 -24.91 -8.02
CA LEU A 746 20.47 -25.88 -7.03
C LEU A 746 21.87 -26.42 -7.34
N ALA A 747 22.17 -26.70 -8.61
CA ALA A 747 23.48 -27.20 -9.01
C ALA A 747 24.59 -26.16 -8.76
N ARG A 748 24.30 -24.87 -8.93
CA ARG A 748 25.25 -23.77 -8.73
C ARG A 748 25.62 -23.52 -7.27
N LEU A 749 24.69 -23.73 -6.35
CA LEU A 749 24.95 -23.59 -4.91
C LEU A 749 25.95 -24.63 -4.35
N ARG A 750 26.47 -25.58 -5.16
CA ARG A 750 27.43 -26.61 -4.71
C ARG A 750 28.78 -25.97 -4.35
N PRO A 751 29.35 -26.25 -3.16
CA PRO A 751 30.72 -25.85 -2.85
C PRO A 751 31.73 -26.61 -3.73
N GLY A 752 32.48 -25.89 -4.56
CA GLY A 752 33.85 -26.25 -4.96
C GLY A 752 34.12 -27.60 -5.64
N VAL A 753 33.43 -27.93 -6.74
CA VAL A 753 34.07 -28.75 -7.78
C VAL A 753 34.25 -27.86 -9.00
N PRO A 754 35.49 -27.58 -9.45
CA PRO A 754 35.72 -26.84 -10.68
C PRO A 754 34.94 -27.53 -11.81
N ALA A 755 34.06 -26.79 -12.49
CA ALA A 755 33.47 -27.29 -13.71
C ALA A 755 34.61 -27.62 -14.68
N GLN A 756 34.73 -28.89 -15.08
CA GLN A 756 35.59 -29.25 -16.20
C GLN A 756 35.15 -28.38 -17.39
N ARG A 757 36.11 -27.62 -17.94
CA ARG A 757 35.93 -26.93 -19.21
C ARG A 757 35.47 -27.98 -20.24
N PRO A 758 34.51 -27.67 -21.12
CA PRO A 758 34.25 -28.52 -22.27
C PRO A 758 35.55 -28.58 -23.08
N ASP A 759 36.02 -29.79 -23.37
CA ASP A 759 37.13 -30.02 -24.29
C ASP A 759 36.81 -29.33 -25.61
N ALA A 760 37.58 -28.28 -25.92
CA ALA A 760 37.65 -27.75 -27.26
C ALA A 760 38.31 -28.83 -28.10
N GLY A 761 37.52 -29.43 -28.99
CA GLY A 761 37.98 -30.45 -29.92
C GLY A 761 39.23 -30.02 -30.66
N HIS A 762 40.18 -30.95 -30.78
CA HIS A 762 41.32 -30.87 -31.67
C HIS A 762 40.89 -30.48 -33.09
N PRO A 763 41.52 -29.47 -33.71
CA PRO A 763 41.49 -29.33 -35.14
C PRO A 763 42.54 -30.29 -35.73
N GLU A 764 42.08 -31.32 -36.45
CA GLU A 764 42.91 -31.99 -37.45
C GLU A 764 43.18 -30.98 -38.58
N GLY A 765 44.44 -30.61 -38.75
CA GLY A 765 44.91 -29.73 -39.81
C GLY A 765 46.20 -30.29 -40.40
N ALA A 766 46.07 -30.77 -41.64
CA ALA A 766 47.12 -31.36 -42.44
C ALA A 766 48.23 -30.36 -42.83
N ASP A 767 49.46 -30.90 -42.84
CA ASP A 767 50.52 -30.80 -43.84
C ASP A 767 50.87 -29.44 -44.51
N GLY A 768 52.17 -29.09 -44.49
CA GLY A 768 52.72 -28.03 -45.35
C GLY A 768 53.95 -27.25 -44.84
N GLY A 769 55.13 -27.85 -44.95
CA GLY A 769 56.34 -27.29 -45.58
C GLY A 769 56.99 -25.94 -45.19
N HIS A 770 58.31 -26.05 -44.94
CA HIS A 770 59.43 -25.14 -45.30
C HIS A 770 59.99 -24.06 -44.34
N GLU A 771 61.26 -24.32 -43.96
CA GLU A 771 62.46 -23.47 -43.97
C GLU A 771 62.71 -22.30 -42.96
N ALA A 772 63.67 -22.58 -42.07
CA ALA A 772 65.00 -21.94 -41.94
C ALA A 772 65.25 -20.62 -41.13
N ALA A 773 66.46 -20.64 -40.51
CA ALA A 773 67.28 -19.58 -39.87
C ALA A 773 66.90 -19.18 -38.42
N ALA A 774 67.72 -19.31 -37.36
CA ALA A 774 69.15 -19.08 -37.04
C ALA A 774 69.37 -17.78 -36.20
N GLY A 775 70.19 -17.88 -35.13
CA GLY A 775 70.77 -16.77 -34.34
C GLY A 775 70.39 -16.76 -32.85
N GLN A 776 71.21 -17.31 -31.94
CA GLN A 776 72.27 -16.64 -31.12
C GLN A 776 71.72 -15.73 -29.99
N GLU A 777 71.86 -16.14 -28.73
CA GLU A 777 72.97 -15.80 -27.79
C GLU A 777 72.98 -14.33 -27.35
N GLU A 778 72.71 -14.05 -26.05
CA GLU A 778 73.74 -13.54 -25.12
C GLU A 778 73.20 -13.32 -23.70
N ALA A 779 74.08 -13.62 -22.74
CA ALA A 779 73.94 -13.43 -21.31
C ALA A 779 74.45 -12.04 -20.89
N GLY A 780 74.01 -11.55 -19.71
CA GLY A 780 74.58 -10.35 -19.11
C GLY A 780 74.11 -10.10 -17.68
N ALA A 781 74.85 -10.66 -16.72
CA ALA A 781 74.73 -10.38 -15.29
C ALA A 781 75.26 -8.97 -14.93
N ARG A 782 74.77 -8.39 -13.82
CA ARG A 782 75.62 -7.72 -12.80
C ARG A 782 74.87 -7.32 -11.53
N ASP A 783 75.62 -7.48 -10.44
CA ASP A 783 75.35 -7.31 -9.02
C ASP A 783 75.25 -5.86 -8.50
N GLY A 784 74.83 -5.74 -7.24
CA GLY A 784 75.18 -4.65 -6.31
C GLY A 784 74.04 -4.31 -5.34
N ALA A 785 73.88 -4.97 -4.19
CA ALA A 785 74.62 -4.84 -2.93
C ALA A 785 74.18 -3.66 -2.01
N GLY A 786 73.97 -3.99 -0.73
CA GLY A 786 73.78 -3.09 0.42
C GLY A 786 72.39 -3.23 1.07
N GLY A 787 72.18 -3.81 2.26
CA GLY A 787 73.03 -3.97 3.43
C GLY A 787 72.39 -3.20 4.60
N GLY A 788 71.98 -3.88 5.67
CA GLY A 788 71.48 -3.21 6.88
C GLY A 788 70.60 -4.06 7.81
N THR A 789 71.23 -4.82 8.69
CA THR A 789 70.72 -5.69 9.76
C THR A 789 70.34 -4.94 11.06
N ALA A 790 69.37 -5.48 11.83
CA ALA A 790 69.36 -5.65 13.31
C ALA A 790 67.93 -6.02 13.79
N THR A 791 67.60 -7.28 14.12
CA THR A 791 67.73 -7.99 15.42
C THR A 791 66.93 -7.42 16.59
N GLY A 792 66.05 -8.25 17.19
CA GLY A 792 65.50 -8.04 18.53
C GLY A 792 64.21 -8.83 18.80
N ASP A 793 64.36 -10.05 19.32
CA ASP A 793 63.32 -11.03 19.65
C ASP A 793 62.85 -10.87 21.15
N PRO A 794 62.14 -11.80 21.82
CA PRO A 794 60.74 -11.63 22.26
C PRO A 794 60.54 -11.65 23.79
N HIS A 795 59.34 -11.28 24.26
CA HIS A 795 58.87 -11.62 25.62
C HIS A 795 57.39 -11.98 25.64
N GLY A 796 57.07 -13.20 26.10
CA GLY A 796 55.73 -13.62 26.48
C GLY A 796 55.50 -13.56 27.99
N ARG A 797 54.23 -13.56 28.41
CA ARG A 797 53.74 -14.40 29.52
C ARG A 797 52.23 -14.36 29.68
N SER A 798 51.73 -15.54 30.05
CA SER A 798 50.42 -15.95 30.52
C SER A 798 49.76 -15.13 31.63
N GLY A 799 48.42 -15.13 31.66
CA GLY A 799 47.61 -14.88 32.86
C GLY A 799 46.24 -15.57 32.75
N LYS A 800 45.89 -16.36 33.78
CA LYS A 800 44.72 -17.23 33.94
C LYS A 800 43.57 -16.53 34.70
N SER A 801 42.35 -17.05 34.45
CA SER A 801 41.20 -17.32 35.33
C SER A 801 40.42 -16.24 36.12
N SER A 802 39.09 -16.42 36.02
CA SER A 802 38.03 -16.41 37.05
C SER A 802 37.55 -15.09 37.67
N GLY A 803 36.24 -14.86 37.46
CA GLY A 803 35.35 -13.88 38.09
C GLY A 803 34.00 -13.94 37.41
#